data_AF-A0A673VRI4-F1
#
_entry.id   AF-A0A673VRI4-F1
#
_cell.length_a   1.000
_cell.length_b   1.000
_cell.length_c   1.000
_cell.angle_alpha   90.00
_cell.angle_beta   90.00
_cell.angle_gamma   90.00
#
_symmetry.space_group_name_H-M   'P 1'
#
loop_
_entity.id
_entity.type
_entity.pdbx_description
1 polymer ?
#
loop_
_entity_poly.entity_id
_entity_poly.type
_entity_poly.pdbx_seq_one_letter_code
_entity_poly.pdbx_strand_id
1 'polypeptide(L)'
;MFKVIKEFINNNCLLGPADVPLMSPSGTLPPIYLPPGYMSQVVDENGIRKIIIVPQTIDYHTTMPAPIQKVPHFITPSSPMYLQGSQFMYPSAQGEFLPPYIQEPMPQELPPPATDIYHEQQGTYDNCHYIFRITTIRGSAHKTVSEVVSFTTPGCKPDPPPAPKLINRSKSSLNLQWKGSNDNGSKINGFLLEWDEGKGEDFKSCYMGTMKQYKILKLNASTKYSFRLAAKNNFGLSDFSEIAVFHTSGTMPPTPLPPKLKEAGICTLSLEWCAPSNTTPNDSLTYVLEMEEAGSELGFKPKYNGEDLSCTVRNLQRSTTYKFRIFAYTLEGRSNPSGEVKYTTCPDKPGSPKKPYIKGKIYAHKVKIGWEPPQDNGGTYISSYSLEVSENSDVNSWNIIYNGTTKEFLYDHLKPGTTYKLRVFCTSPIGQSQPSDILTIETPTLSPASCHPPPLNGEAITRDTNIKCAHSKKCETAPVPSPPSQCGTPVVTCKGPTCVVVSWEIPVCNGAEITDYRLEWGQAEESMHLIYTGSCLSYELKGLIPATTYFCRVQAVNVAGVGLFGGTGRVTTPATVPAVVPMLYEVENKVPAKLASSCIAIKWEEPDCRGSPITGYNIEYGDRKILTVQRVTECLLKNLQPDTTYKIRIQAINHYGLSPFSQLIRTKTKPLPLDPPHLDCVVYGHQSLKLKWGNSSSKGLLSNLISYNLLIEDRSGRFSIIYHGPCQTHKVNRLSEYTQYKFKIQTCSEADEGPLSGIYTFTTAKTPPATLKAPKLQHVNSNTCEVKWESLEPIKGDPIVYNLQLITDKGTDLIYKGPNTSFSFSKFVTNSHYRFKVCAGRQYQTSAGIQELWGPYSPSTLFSPHKQHPGPGKGGGRKGRNSPSEEKKVKPRIEISDDTFILFLVMGFALVAILCAVVIQYFIIN
;
A
#
# COMPACT_ATOMS: atom_id res chain seq x y z
N MET A 1 2.65 37.12 15.69
CA MET A 1 2.08 37.91 14.59
C MET A 1 0.58 38.00 14.84
N PHE A 2 0.19 38.91 15.73
CA PHE A 2 -1.15 39.45 15.93
C PHE A 2 -0.92 40.81 16.60
N LYS A 3 -1.67 41.83 16.16
CA LYS A 3 -1.52 43.28 16.43
C LYS A 3 -0.33 43.91 15.66
N VAL A 4 -0.52 44.94 14.83
CA VAL A 4 -0.80 46.33 15.25
C VAL A 4 -1.09 47.24 14.01
N ILE A 5 -2.00 48.23 14.16
CA ILE A 5 -2.20 49.52 13.40
C ILE A 5 -2.79 49.40 11.98
N LYS A 6 -3.95 49.96 11.58
CA LYS A 6 -4.79 51.09 12.03
C LYS A 6 -4.07 52.44 12.10
N GLU A 7 -3.82 53.05 10.94
CA GLU A 7 -4.16 54.43 10.55
C GLU A 7 -3.30 54.90 9.37
N PHE A 8 -3.93 55.06 8.20
CA PHE A 8 -3.53 56.11 7.26
C PHE A 8 -4.75 57.03 7.11
N ILE A 9 -4.47 58.29 7.36
CA ILE A 9 -5.39 59.40 7.56
C ILE A 9 -6.17 59.74 6.28
N ASN A 10 -7.40 60.23 6.50
CA ASN A 10 -8.20 61.12 5.66
C ASN A 10 -7.53 61.65 4.39
N ASN A 11 -8.20 61.52 3.24
CA ASN A 11 -8.85 62.65 2.57
C ASN A 11 -9.38 62.27 1.19
N ASN A 12 -10.52 62.90 0.87
CA ASN A 12 -11.11 63.09 -0.46
C ASN A 12 -11.77 61.84 -1.07
N CYS A 13 -12.92 61.90 -1.74
CA CYS A 13 -14.06 62.80 -1.88
C CYS A 13 -14.86 62.19 -3.06
N LEU A 14 -16.20 62.20 -2.98
CA LEU A 14 -17.14 62.20 -4.12
C LEU A 14 -17.55 60.86 -4.79
N LEU A 15 -18.88 60.62 -4.66
CA LEU A 15 -19.86 60.22 -5.70
C LEU A 15 -19.59 58.91 -6.49
N GLY A 16 -20.50 57.94 -6.63
CA GLY A 16 -21.96 57.87 -6.48
C GLY A 16 -22.44 56.42 -6.74
N PRO A 17 -23.77 56.18 -6.80
CA PRO A 17 -24.40 54.89 -6.46
C PRO A 17 -24.86 54.06 -7.69
N ALA A 18 -25.63 52.99 -7.40
CA ALA A 18 -26.51 52.17 -8.28
C ALA A 18 -25.85 50.89 -8.87
N ASP A 19 -26.45 49.70 -8.90
CA ASP A 19 -27.81 49.22 -8.61
C ASP A 19 -27.79 47.70 -8.32
N VAL A 20 -28.80 47.24 -7.57
CA VAL A 20 -29.22 45.83 -7.44
C VAL A 20 -30.47 45.65 -8.33
N PRO A 21 -30.73 44.46 -8.90
CA PRO A 21 -31.95 43.79 -8.47
C PRO A 21 -31.82 42.27 -8.27
N LEU A 22 -32.68 41.80 -7.37
CA LEU A 22 -32.90 40.45 -6.87
C LEU A 22 -33.56 39.50 -7.90
N MET A 23 -33.32 38.19 -7.77
CA MET A 23 -34.39 37.17 -7.60
C MET A 23 -33.80 35.78 -7.19
N SER A 24 -34.53 35.07 -6.33
CA SER A 24 -34.24 33.80 -5.63
C SER A 24 -35.24 32.69 -6.06
N PRO A 25 -35.45 31.54 -5.36
CA PRO A 25 -34.59 30.37 -5.14
C PRO A 25 -35.30 28.98 -5.38
N SER A 26 -34.56 27.87 -5.43
CA SER A 26 -35.02 26.48 -5.12
C SER A 26 -33.80 25.55 -5.07
N GLY A 27 -33.37 24.93 -3.96
CA GLY A 27 -34.00 23.80 -3.25
C GLY A 27 -33.07 22.57 -3.34
N THR A 28 -32.20 22.34 -2.34
CA THR A 28 -32.18 21.24 -1.34
C THR A 28 -31.43 19.94 -1.69
N LEU A 29 -30.46 19.58 -0.84
CA LEU A 29 -29.85 18.25 -0.65
C LEU A 29 -29.88 17.88 0.86
N PRO A 30 -29.88 16.58 1.23
CA PRO A 30 -30.36 16.06 2.53
C PRO A 30 -29.28 15.96 3.65
N PRO A 31 -29.69 15.66 4.91
CA PRO A 31 -28.88 15.90 6.11
C PRO A 31 -28.08 14.68 6.61
N ILE A 32 -26.99 14.95 7.33
CA ILE A 32 -26.19 13.97 8.08
C ILE A 32 -26.55 14.08 9.57
N TYR A 33 -26.90 12.94 10.18
CA TYR A 33 -27.18 12.76 11.60
C TYR A 33 -25.90 12.66 12.45
N LEU A 34 -25.88 13.28 13.63
CA LEU A 34 -25.03 12.93 14.77
C LEU A 34 -25.81 13.08 16.11
N PRO A 35 -25.44 12.36 17.20
CA PRO A 35 -26.30 12.02 18.34
C PRO A 35 -26.28 13.04 19.51
N PRO A 36 -27.13 12.88 20.55
CA PRO A 36 -27.47 13.93 21.52
C PRO A 36 -26.58 13.95 22.78
N GLY A 37 -26.43 15.13 23.40
CA GLY A 37 -25.85 15.27 24.73
C GLY A 37 -25.79 16.72 25.27
N TYR A 38 -26.80 17.07 26.08
CA TYR A 38 -26.86 18.09 27.15
C TYR A 38 -26.49 19.57 26.85
N MET A 39 -27.53 20.41 26.68
CA MET A 39 -27.52 21.85 26.99
C MET A 39 -28.51 22.16 28.12
N SER A 40 -28.10 22.96 29.10
CA SER A 40 -28.99 23.66 30.04
C SER A 40 -29.02 25.15 29.68
N GLN A 41 -30.21 25.73 29.70
CA GLN A 41 -30.55 27.05 29.15
C GLN A 41 -31.01 27.96 30.31
N VAL A 42 -30.42 29.16 30.43
CA VAL A 42 -30.98 30.25 31.24
C VAL A 42 -31.01 31.50 30.36
N VAL A 43 -32.19 32.12 30.29
CA VAL A 43 -32.53 33.29 29.45
C VAL A 43 -32.64 34.51 30.36
N ASP A 44 -32.12 35.66 29.91
CA ASP A 44 -32.36 36.98 30.53
C ASP A 44 -33.04 37.91 29.50
N GLU A 45 -33.85 38.84 30.01
CA GLU A 45 -35.01 39.53 29.42
C GLU A 45 -34.75 40.51 28.27
N ASN A 46 -33.52 40.58 27.74
CA ASN A 46 -33.20 41.49 26.63
C ASN A 46 -32.96 40.77 25.28
N GLY A 47 -33.35 39.50 25.14
CA GLY A 47 -33.42 38.84 23.83
C GLY A 47 -32.09 38.62 23.11
N ILE A 48 -30.94 38.75 23.80
CA ILE A 48 -29.61 38.56 23.23
C ILE A 48 -29.12 37.14 23.52
N ARG A 49 -28.93 36.33 22.47
CA ARG A 49 -28.29 35.01 22.55
C ARG A 49 -26.78 35.15 22.76
N LYS A 50 -26.26 34.83 23.95
CA LYS A 50 -24.82 34.69 24.21
C LYS A 50 -24.41 33.23 24.21
N ILE A 51 -23.46 32.89 23.33
CA ILE A 51 -22.76 31.61 23.30
C ILE A 51 -21.54 31.76 24.23
N ILE A 52 -21.51 30.99 25.32
CA ILE A 52 -20.36 30.91 26.23
C ILE A 52 -19.54 29.69 25.82
N ILE A 53 -18.32 29.92 25.32
CA ILE A 53 -17.34 28.86 25.07
C ILE A 53 -16.38 28.84 26.27
N VAL A 54 -16.47 27.77 27.06
CA VAL A 54 -15.53 27.47 28.16
C VAL A 54 -14.38 26.65 27.58
N PRO A 55 -13.11 27.06 27.71
CA PRO A 55 -11.99 26.20 27.37
C PRO A 55 -11.71 25.23 28.54
N GLN A 56 -11.92 23.93 28.32
CA GLN A 56 -11.43 22.90 29.25
C GLN A 56 -10.04 22.40 28.84
N THR A 57 -9.13 22.54 29.80
CA THR A 57 -7.92 21.75 30.01
C THR A 57 -8.25 20.27 30.13
N ILE A 58 -7.53 19.42 29.39
CA ILE A 58 -7.49 17.96 29.61
C ILE A 58 -6.20 17.66 30.35
N ASP A 59 -6.35 17.18 31.59
CA ASP A 59 -5.31 16.48 32.35
C ASP A 59 -5.37 14.98 32.05
N TYR A 60 -4.19 14.37 32.02
CA TYR A 60 -3.99 12.92 32.00
C TYR A 60 -4.23 12.32 33.40
N HIS A 61 -5.08 11.30 33.49
CA HIS A 61 -5.12 10.38 34.63
C HIS A 61 -4.16 9.20 34.41
N THR A 62 -3.27 8.90 35.35
CA THR A 62 -3.13 7.55 35.92
C THR A 62 -2.54 7.62 37.35
N THR A 63 -2.84 6.58 38.12
CA THR A 63 -3.04 6.45 39.56
C THR A 63 -1.83 5.92 40.38
N MET A 64 -1.64 6.49 41.60
CA MET A 64 -1.36 5.88 42.95
C MET A 64 -0.14 4.94 43.22
N PRO A 65 0.33 4.71 44.48
CA PRO A 65 0.27 5.50 45.74
C PRO A 65 1.56 5.53 46.66
N ALA A 66 1.64 6.57 47.52
CA ALA A 66 2.15 6.65 48.93
C ALA A 66 3.65 6.46 49.30
N PRO A 67 4.16 6.86 50.53
CA PRO A 67 3.79 7.95 51.47
C PRO A 67 4.98 8.78 52.09
N ILE A 68 4.69 10.03 52.48
CA ILE A 68 5.08 10.81 53.70
C ILE A 68 6.58 10.96 54.13
N GLN A 69 7.13 12.20 54.18
CA GLN A 69 7.54 12.92 55.42
C GLN A 69 8.15 14.34 55.19
N LYS A 70 7.46 15.35 55.75
CA LYS A 70 7.87 16.59 56.47
C LYS A 70 9.13 17.39 56.07
N VAL A 71 8.93 18.69 55.77
CA VAL A 71 9.71 19.85 56.32
C VAL A 71 8.75 21.07 56.49
N PRO A 72 8.86 21.90 57.55
CA PRO A 72 7.88 22.96 57.88
C PRO A 72 8.23 24.39 57.40
N HIS A 73 7.16 25.22 57.36
CA HIS A 73 6.93 26.68 57.45
C HIS A 73 8.13 27.64 57.76
N PHE A 74 8.14 28.92 57.34
CA PHE A 74 7.31 30.01 57.91
C PHE A 74 7.32 31.34 57.09
N ILE A 75 6.11 31.86 56.84
CA ILE A 75 5.55 33.23 57.05
C ILE A 75 5.99 34.47 56.21
N THR A 76 4.96 35.06 55.58
CA THR A 76 4.77 36.42 55.02
C THR A 76 4.41 37.46 56.11
N PRO A 77 4.52 38.80 55.93
CA PRO A 77 3.37 39.56 55.40
C PRO A 77 3.70 40.84 54.57
N SER A 78 2.63 41.36 53.98
CA SER A 78 2.41 42.50 53.07
C SER A 78 2.59 43.93 53.63
N SER A 79 3.13 44.83 52.78
CA SER A 79 2.83 46.25 52.39
C SER A 79 2.10 47.25 53.34
N PRO A 80 2.06 48.62 53.10
CA PRO A 80 2.84 49.56 52.24
C PRO A 80 3.17 50.96 52.89
N MET A 81 3.94 51.85 52.21
CA MET A 81 3.65 53.31 52.10
C MET A 81 4.52 54.01 51.02
N TYR A 82 3.94 55.01 50.35
CA TYR A 82 4.43 55.73 49.17
C TYR A 82 5.22 57.02 49.49
N LEU A 83 6.14 57.42 48.59
CA LEU A 83 6.38 58.84 48.25
C LEU A 83 6.89 59.01 46.81
N GLN A 84 6.59 60.19 46.25
CA GLN A 84 6.25 60.48 44.86
C GLN A 84 7.30 61.39 44.17
N GLY A 85 7.61 61.13 42.90
CA GLY A 85 7.86 62.17 41.89
C GLY A 85 9.31 62.47 41.45
N SER A 86 9.61 62.22 40.18
CA SER A 86 10.18 63.26 39.30
C SER A 86 9.59 63.11 37.89
N GLN A 87 8.99 64.21 37.40
CA GLN A 87 8.39 64.37 36.08
C GLN A 87 9.44 64.80 35.05
N PHE A 88 9.28 64.31 33.82
CA PHE A 88 9.62 65.06 32.61
C PHE A 88 8.31 65.43 31.89
N MET A 89 8.23 66.66 31.38
CA MET A 89 7.13 67.32 30.64
C MET A 89 7.80 68.09 29.47
N TYR A 90 7.27 68.30 28.25
CA TYR A 90 5.90 68.38 27.67
C TYR A 90 6.00 68.42 26.09
N PRO A 91 4.93 68.50 25.23
CA PRO A 91 3.67 69.25 25.43
C PRO A 91 2.30 68.68 24.95
N SER A 92 1.27 69.15 25.68
CA SER A 92 -0.14 69.56 25.35
C SER A 92 -1.10 68.58 24.62
N ALA A 93 -2.40 68.43 24.98
CA ALA A 93 -3.41 69.24 25.70
C ALA A 93 -4.44 68.29 26.41
N GLN A 94 -5.36 68.61 27.34
CA GLN A 94 -5.96 69.85 27.89
C GLN A 94 -6.78 69.52 29.19
N GLY A 95 -6.89 70.49 30.13
CA GLY A 95 -7.96 70.70 31.15
C GLY A 95 -7.90 69.94 32.49
N GLU A 96 -8.28 70.44 33.69
CA GLU A 96 -8.75 71.74 34.21
C GLU A 96 -8.68 71.72 35.78
N PHE A 97 -8.48 72.91 36.38
CA PHE A 97 -8.84 73.48 37.71
C PHE A 97 -8.83 72.72 39.08
N LEU A 98 -8.17 73.38 40.06
CA LEU A 98 -8.15 73.18 41.53
C LEU A 98 -9.36 73.86 42.24
N PRO A 99 -9.57 73.70 43.57
CA PRO A 99 -9.23 74.77 44.54
C PRO A 99 -8.89 74.25 45.99
N PRO A 100 -8.86 75.04 47.10
CA PRO A 100 -7.65 75.73 47.59
C PRO A 100 -7.35 75.66 49.14
N TYR A 101 -6.09 75.96 49.50
CA TYR A 101 -5.50 76.71 50.65
C TYR A 101 -6.11 76.78 52.08
N ILE A 102 -5.24 76.75 53.12
CA ILE A 102 -4.99 77.82 54.14
C ILE A 102 -3.77 77.45 55.05
N GLN A 103 -2.93 78.46 55.37
CA GLN A 103 -1.70 78.45 56.21
C GLN A 103 -1.98 78.74 57.70
N GLU A 104 -1.16 78.36 58.69
CA GLU A 104 -0.02 79.11 59.34
C GLU A 104 0.41 78.34 60.64
N PRO A 105 1.39 78.76 61.50
CA PRO A 105 2.83 79.08 61.32
C PRO A 105 3.81 78.43 62.38
N MET A 106 5.14 78.52 62.11
CA MET A 106 6.45 78.48 62.88
C MET A 106 6.55 78.21 64.43
N PRO A 107 7.75 77.91 65.07
CA PRO A 107 9.17 78.17 64.68
C PRO A 107 10.31 77.15 65.05
N GLN A 108 11.47 77.38 64.42
CA GLN A 108 12.91 77.30 64.82
C GLN A 108 13.54 76.08 65.54
N GLU A 109 14.55 75.45 64.90
CA GLU A 109 15.94 75.29 65.42
C GLU A 109 16.94 74.85 64.31
N LEU A 110 18.24 75.09 64.54
CA LEU A 110 19.40 74.99 63.62
C LEU A 110 19.62 73.62 62.91
N PRO A 111 20.27 73.56 61.72
CA PRO A 111 20.77 72.30 61.16
C PRO A 111 22.32 72.13 61.20
N PRO A 112 22.82 70.87 61.27
CA PRO A 112 24.22 70.49 61.52
C PRO A 112 25.00 70.18 60.21
N PRO A 113 26.29 69.69 60.23
CA PRO A 113 27.16 69.68 59.05
C PRO A 113 26.85 68.54 58.05
N ALA A 114 27.22 68.76 56.78
CA ALA A 114 26.87 67.93 55.63
C ALA A 114 27.30 66.45 55.78
N THR A 115 26.37 65.54 55.53
CA THR A 115 26.55 64.08 55.54
C THR A 115 26.64 63.58 54.10
N ASP A 116 27.68 62.81 53.75
CA ASP A 116 27.76 62.14 52.44
C ASP A 116 26.67 61.06 52.34
N ILE A 117 25.90 61.08 51.24
CA ILE A 117 24.81 60.13 50.98
C ILE A 117 25.21 59.22 49.81
N TYR A 118 25.24 57.90 50.05
CA TYR A 118 25.44 56.89 49.01
C TYR A 118 24.10 56.33 48.54
N HIS A 119 23.89 56.21 47.22
CA HIS A 119 22.71 55.57 46.63
C HIS A 119 23.16 54.43 45.71
N GLU A 120 22.76 53.20 46.03
CA GLU A 120 23.04 52.02 45.22
C GLU A 120 21.79 51.65 44.40
N GLN A 121 21.89 51.74 43.07
CA GLN A 121 20.80 51.38 42.17
C GLN A 121 21.07 50.01 41.52
N GLN A 122 20.31 48.99 41.92
CA GLN A 122 20.37 47.67 41.30
C GLN A 122 19.56 47.63 39.99
N GLY A 123 20.16 47.07 38.93
CA GLY A 123 19.50 46.84 37.64
C GLY A 123 19.69 47.97 36.61
N THR A 124 20.92 48.38 36.34
CA THR A 124 21.22 49.18 35.13
C THR A 124 21.23 48.27 33.90
N TYR A 125 20.68 48.75 32.79
CA TYR A 125 20.72 48.11 31.48
C TYR A 125 22.03 48.49 30.77
N ASP A 126 22.64 47.52 30.09
CA ASP A 126 23.89 47.73 29.36
C ASP A 126 23.70 48.66 28.15
N ASN A 127 24.69 49.53 27.90
CA ASN A 127 24.69 50.57 26.87
C ASN A 127 23.54 51.59 26.94
N CYS A 128 23.07 51.90 28.14
CA CYS A 128 22.11 52.96 28.38
C CYS A 128 22.82 54.23 28.88
N HIS A 129 22.42 55.38 28.33
CA HIS A 129 22.85 56.69 28.81
C HIS A 129 22.05 57.05 30.06
N TYR A 130 22.69 56.99 31.22
CA TYR A 130 22.10 57.41 32.47
C TYR A 130 22.41 58.87 32.71
N ILE A 131 21.41 59.62 33.17
CA ILE A 131 21.51 61.04 33.50
C ILE A 131 21.01 61.21 34.92
N PHE A 132 21.90 61.58 35.83
CA PHE A 132 21.57 61.86 37.23
C PHE A 132 21.57 63.37 37.48
N ARG A 133 20.55 63.83 38.21
CA ARG A 133 20.48 65.17 38.80
C ARG A 133 20.00 65.04 40.23
N ILE A 134 20.72 65.67 41.15
CA ILE A 134 20.34 65.74 42.55
C ILE A 134 19.69 67.10 42.77
N THR A 135 18.46 67.12 43.29
CA THR A 135 17.80 68.36 43.67
C THR A 135 17.65 68.37 45.18
N THR A 136 18.27 69.34 45.84
CA THR A 136 18.04 69.59 47.26
C THR A 136 16.92 70.60 47.42
N ILE A 137 16.00 70.32 48.33
CA ILE A 137 14.86 71.20 48.63
C ILE A 137 15.02 71.61 50.09
N ARG A 138 15.17 72.91 50.35
CA ARG A 138 15.27 73.44 51.72
C ARG A 138 14.18 74.49 51.94
N GLY A 139 13.12 74.10 52.65
CA GLY A 139 11.92 74.92 52.83
C GLY A 139 11.17 75.18 51.52
N SER A 140 9.94 75.69 51.61
CA SER A 140 8.96 75.77 50.52
C SER A 140 9.29 76.70 49.34
N ALA A 141 10.52 77.21 49.20
CA ALA A 141 10.86 78.14 48.11
C ALA A 141 12.23 77.98 47.45
N HIS A 142 13.20 77.23 47.99
CA HIS A 142 14.51 77.07 47.32
C HIS A 142 14.80 75.62 46.96
N LYS A 143 14.73 75.35 45.64
CA LYS A 143 15.27 74.14 44.99
C LYS A 143 16.63 74.48 44.41
N THR A 144 17.68 73.80 44.86
CA THR A 144 19.01 73.88 44.22
C THR A 144 19.25 72.56 43.49
N VAL A 145 19.51 72.65 42.19
CA VAL A 145 19.74 71.47 41.32
C VAL A 145 21.23 71.34 41.05
N SER A 146 21.77 70.13 41.20
CA SER A 146 23.17 69.81 40.87
C SER A 146 23.41 69.84 39.36
N GLU A 147 24.67 69.91 38.95
CA GLU A 147 25.04 69.62 37.56
C GLU A 147 24.64 68.21 37.14
N VAL A 148 24.46 68.02 35.83
CA VAL A 148 24.14 66.72 35.24
C VAL A 148 25.39 65.86 35.26
N VAL A 149 25.29 64.70 35.91
CA VAL A 149 26.28 63.63 35.74
C VAL A 149 25.65 62.58 34.83
N SER A 150 26.26 62.37 33.66
CA SER A 150 25.85 61.31 32.75
C SER A 150 26.96 60.32 32.50
N PHE A 151 26.64 59.04 32.51
CA PHE A 151 27.57 57.98 32.11
C PHE A 151 26.85 56.94 31.25
N THR A 152 27.64 56.16 30.50
CA THR A 152 27.15 55.11 29.62
C THR A 152 27.74 53.79 30.11
N THR A 153 26.89 52.78 30.32
CA THR A 153 27.36 51.44 30.68
C THR A 153 28.06 50.80 29.47
N PRO A 154 29.25 50.18 29.63
CA PRO A 154 29.96 49.55 28.51
C PRO A 154 29.19 48.31 28.00
N GLY A 155 29.26 48.04 26.69
CA GLY A 155 28.66 46.84 26.11
C GLY A 155 29.35 45.56 26.62
N CYS A 156 28.58 44.49 26.81
CA CYS A 156 29.08 43.23 27.36
C CYS A 156 28.75 42.03 26.45
N LYS A 157 29.02 40.80 26.92
CA LYS A 157 28.65 39.56 26.18
C LYS A 157 27.13 39.43 26.11
N PRO A 158 26.57 38.79 25.06
CA PRO A 158 25.12 38.64 24.94
C PRO A 158 24.54 37.76 26.05
N ASP A 159 23.24 37.86 26.27
CA ASP A 159 22.54 36.93 27.16
C ASP A 159 22.44 35.52 26.55
N PRO A 160 22.28 34.47 27.37
CA PRO A 160 22.07 33.11 26.88
C PRO A 160 20.80 33.05 26.01
N PRO A 161 20.88 32.49 24.79
CA PRO A 161 19.71 32.35 23.94
C PRO A 161 18.76 31.27 24.50
N PRO A 162 17.45 31.33 24.16
CA PRO A 162 16.52 30.25 24.47
C PRO A 162 16.96 28.93 23.81
N ALA A 163 16.61 27.81 24.46
CA ALA A 163 16.90 26.48 23.94
C ALA A 163 16.38 26.31 22.49
N PRO A 164 17.16 25.67 21.60
CA PRO A 164 16.77 25.50 20.20
C PRO A 164 15.53 24.61 20.09
N LYS A 165 14.66 24.90 19.11
CA LYS A 165 13.42 24.17 18.83
C LYS A 165 13.56 23.28 17.62
N LEU A 166 12.98 22.08 17.67
CA LEU A 166 12.93 21.16 16.54
C LEU A 166 11.84 21.59 15.53
N ILE A 167 12.23 21.83 14.28
CA ILE A 167 11.28 22.06 13.16
C ILE A 167 10.93 20.73 12.50
N ASN A 168 11.96 19.96 12.12
CA ASN A 168 11.77 18.69 11.45
C ASN A 168 12.86 17.70 11.86
N ARG A 169 12.50 16.41 11.77
CA ARG A 169 13.41 15.29 12.01
C ARG A 169 13.32 14.29 10.87
N SER A 170 14.43 13.59 10.63
CA SER A 170 14.50 12.43 9.77
C SER A 170 15.33 11.34 10.45
N LYS A 171 15.51 10.19 9.79
CA LYS A 171 16.37 9.10 10.27
C LYS A 171 17.84 9.49 10.42
N SER A 172 18.29 10.56 9.75
CA SER A 172 19.70 10.95 9.76
C SER A 172 19.92 12.46 9.89
N SER A 173 18.88 13.21 10.27
CA SER A 173 18.99 14.66 10.41
C SER A 173 18.00 15.25 11.42
N LEU A 174 18.44 16.30 12.12
CA LEU A 174 17.59 17.14 12.95
C LEU A 174 17.72 18.59 12.47
N ASN A 175 16.60 19.27 12.27
CA ASN A 175 16.56 20.66 11.84
C ASN A 175 16.07 21.53 13.00
N LEU A 176 16.99 22.32 13.53
CA LEU A 176 16.79 23.12 14.72
C LEU A 176 16.70 24.59 14.36
N GLN A 177 15.80 25.31 15.01
CA GLN A 177 15.64 26.76 14.88
C GLN A 177 15.59 27.41 16.26
N TRP A 178 16.17 28.59 16.36
CA TRP A 178 16.28 29.34 17.60
C TRP A 178 15.96 30.81 17.41
N LYS A 179 15.77 31.49 18.53
CA LYS A 179 15.59 32.94 18.58
C LYS A 179 16.90 33.60 19.03
N GLY A 180 17.07 34.88 18.72
CA GLY A 180 18.18 35.66 19.28
C GLY A 180 17.91 36.01 20.74
N SER A 181 18.98 36.33 21.48
CA SER A 181 18.95 36.88 22.83
C SER A 181 19.15 38.40 22.82
N ASN A 182 19.12 39.01 24.01
CA ASN A 182 19.52 40.39 24.20
C ASN A 182 21.00 40.56 23.86
N ASP A 183 21.34 41.64 23.16
CA ASP A 183 22.68 41.87 22.61
C ASP A 183 23.57 42.71 23.54
N ASN A 184 23.03 43.18 24.68
CA ASN A 184 23.69 43.91 25.75
C ASN A 184 24.61 45.03 25.23
N GLY A 185 24.10 45.79 24.25
CA GLY A 185 24.79 46.94 23.69
C GLY A 185 25.74 46.64 22.52
N SER A 186 25.91 45.38 22.11
CA SER A 186 26.73 44.99 20.97
C SER A 186 26.07 43.90 20.14
N LYS A 187 25.67 44.27 18.92
CA LYS A 187 24.85 43.45 18.03
C LYS A 187 25.40 42.03 17.88
N ILE A 188 24.53 41.05 18.11
CA ILE A 188 24.84 39.63 17.90
C ILE A 188 25.22 39.40 16.44
N ASN A 189 26.43 38.87 16.23
CA ASN A 189 27.06 38.62 14.93
C ASN A 189 27.19 37.12 14.60
N GLY A 190 26.72 36.23 15.49
CA GLY A 190 26.69 34.79 15.23
C GLY A 190 26.08 33.98 16.37
N PHE A 191 25.89 32.69 16.11
CA PHE A 191 25.45 31.68 17.08
C PHE A 191 26.37 30.46 16.99
N LEU A 192 26.67 29.87 18.14
CA LEU A 192 27.40 28.60 18.28
C LEU A 192 26.41 27.54 18.78
N LEU A 193 26.19 26.51 17.97
CA LEU A 193 25.39 25.35 18.34
C LEU A 193 26.30 24.15 18.58
N GLU A 194 26.15 23.56 19.75
CA GLU A 194 26.85 22.33 20.13
C GLU A 194 25.86 21.19 20.34
N TRP A 195 26.36 19.97 20.15
CA TRP A 195 25.57 18.75 20.28
C TRP A 195 26.39 17.61 20.88
N ASP A 196 25.71 16.65 21.48
CA ASP A 196 26.29 15.41 21.97
C ASP A 196 25.37 14.21 21.71
N GLU A 197 25.84 13.00 21.98
CA GLU A 197 25.10 11.74 21.79
C GLU A 197 24.06 11.46 22.89
N GLY A 198 23.42 12.50 23.44
CA GLY A 198 22.27 12.36 24.33
C GLY A 198 22.59 12.26 25.83
N LYS A 199 23.87 12.44 26.21
CA LYS A 199 24.39 12.31 27.59
C LYS A 199 24.38 13.64 28.35
N GLY A 200 24.44 14.76 27.64
CA GLY A 200 24.52 16.11 28.20
C GLY A 200 25.90 16.50 28.76
N GLU A 201 26.98 15.80 28.38
CA GLU A 201 28.30 15.95 29.00
C GLU A 201 29.40 16.37 27.99
N ASP A 202 29.53 15.64 26.87
CA ASP A 202 30.61 15.82 25.89
C ASP A 202 30.14 16.53 24.60
N PHE A 203 29.84 17.82 24.71
CA PHE A 203 29.35 18.63 23.61
C PHE A 203 30.43 18.94 22.55
N LYS A 204 30.05 18.82 21.27
CA LYS A 204 30.86 19.14 20.08
C LYS A 204 30.17 20.23 19.26
N SER A 205 30.93 21.18 18.72
CA SER A 205 30.37 22.21 17.84
C SER A 205 29.88 21.61 16.52
N CYS A 206 28.62 21.86 16.14
CA CYS A 206 28.08 21.48 14.81
C CYS A 206 27.78 22.66 13.90
N TYR A 207 27.67 23.88 14.44
CA TYR A 207 27.40 25.07 13.66
C TYR A 207 27.94 26.33 14.34
N MET A 208 28.53 27.21 13.52
CA MET A 208 28.94 28.55 13.91
C MET A 208 28.61 29.51 12.76
N GLY A 209 27.68 30.45 12.96
CA GLY A 209 27.28 31.39 11.91
C GLY A 209 26.09 32.27 12.29
N THR A 210 25.60 33.09 11.35
CA THR A 210 24.55 34.10 11.58
C THR A 210 23.11 33.61 11.40
N MET A 211 22.91 32.46 10.75
CA MET A 211 21.59 31.84 10.58
C MET A 211 20.96 31.48 11.93
N LYS A 212 19.64 31.64 12.02
CA LYS A 212 18.81 31.26 13.18
C LYS A 212 18.24 29.84 13.08
N GLN A 213 18.74 29.06 12.14
CA GLN A 213 18.29 27.70 11.86
C GLN A 213 19.44 26.90 11.27
N TYR A 214 19.54 25.63 11.65
CA TYR A 214 20.54 24.71 11.13
C TYR A 214 20.04 23.27 11.10
N LYS A 215 20.36 22.57 10.01
CA LYS A 215 20.05 21.15 9.82
C LYS A 215 21.30 20.31 10.01
N ILE A 216 21.39 19.63 11.14
CA ILE A 216 22.42 18.62 11.39
C ILE A 216 22.13 17.40 10.52
N LEU A 217 23.14 16.86 9.85
CA LEU A 217 23.06 15.68 8.98
C LEU A 217 23.96 14.55 9.51
N LYS A 218 23.82 13.36 8.92
CA LYS A 218 24.63 12.17 9.26
C LYS A 218 24.47 11.70 10.72
N LEU A 219 23.29 11.91 11.29
CA LEU A 219 22.92 11.34 12.58
C LEU A 219 22.50 9.87 12.43
N ASN A 220 22.58 9.12 13.51
CA ASN A 220 22.12 7.73 13.58
C ASN A 220 20.61 7.71 13.81
N ALA A 221 19.90 6.76 13.19
CA ALA A 221 18.47 6.61 13.36
C ALA A 221 18.12 6.19 14.80
N SER A 222 16.90 6.52 15.24
CA SER A 222 16.41 6.21 16.60
C SER A 222 17.35 6.63 17.75
N THR A 223 18.25 7.59 17.52
CA THR A 223 19.28 7.98 18.50
C THR A 223 18.91 9.31 19.16
N LYS A 224 19.16 9.40 20.47
CA LYS A 224 18.99 10.61 21.28
C LYS A 224 20.20 11.52 21.08
N TYR A 225 19.95 12.82 20.93
CA TYR A 225 20.97 13.85 20.84
C TYR A 225 20.58 15.03 21.74
N SER A 226 21.55 15.58 22.46
CA SER A 226 21.34 16.81 23.24
C SER A 226 22.02 17.98 22.55
N PHE A 227 21.44 19.17 22.68
CA PHE A 227 21.87 20.39 22.01
C PHE A 227 21.90 21.56 22.97
N ARG A 228 22.90 22.43 22.83
CA ARG A 228 22.99 23.70 23.55
C ARG A 228 23.47 24.80 22.62
N LEU A 229 23.03 26.02 22.85
CA LEU A 229 23.23 27.15 21.96
C LEU A 229 23.83 28.36 22.71
N ALA A 230 24.80 29.04 22.12
CA ALA A 230 25.33 30.31 22.61
C ALA A 230 25.25 31.39 21.52
N ALA A 231 25.05 32.64 21.92
CA ALA A 231 25.08 33.81 21.03
C ALA A 231 26.47 34.46 21.06
N LYS A 232 26.91 35.03 19.94
CA LYS A 232 28.21 35.68 19.78
C LYS A 232 28.04 37.14 19.39
N ASN A 233 28.73 38.05 20.06
CA ASN A 233 28.93 39.43 19.61
C ASN A 233 30.43 39.78 19.57
N ASN A 234 30.75 41.07 19.46
CA ASN A 234 32.15 41.54 19.42
C ASN A 234 32.90 41.36 20.75
N PHE A 235 32.20 41.14 21.87
CA PHE A 235 32.77 40.94 23.20
C PHE A 235 32.91 39.45 23.59
N GLY A 236 32.34 38.54 22.80
CA GLY A 236 32.54 37.09 22.94
C GLY A 236 31.26 36.28 22.86
N LEU A 237 31.32 35.05 23.37
CA LEU A 237 30.19 34.12 23.47
C LEU A 237 29.45 34.33 24.80
N SER A 238 28.12 34.26 24.74
CA SER A 238 27.24 34.14 25.91
C SER A 238 27.46 32.81 26.64
N ASP A 239 26.86 32.65 27.82
CA ASP A 239 26.64 31.31 28.36
C ASP A 239 25.67 30.52 27.46
N PHE A 240 25.71 29.20 27.60
CA PHE A 240 24.87 28.30 26.81
C PHE A 240 23.41 28.30 27.29
N SER A 241 22.50 28.07 26.36
CA SER A 241 21.10 27.78 26.63
C SER A 241 20.93 26.52 27.49
N GLU A 242 19.74 26.34 28.05
CA GLU A 242 19.32 25.03 28.56
C GLU A 242 19.48 23.94 27.48
N ILE A 243 19.80 22.71 27.94
CA ILE A 243 20.05 21.58 27.05
C ILE A 243 18.71 21.10 26.46
N ALA A 244 18.58 21.19 25.14
CA ALA A 244 17.45 20.65 24.40
C ALA A 244 17.75 19.22 23.95
N VAL A 245 16.86 18.28 24.24
CA VAL A 245 17.01 16.87 23.89
C VAL A 245 16.04 16.48 22.78
N PHE A 246 16.56 15.90 21.70
CA PHE A 246 15.76 15.44 20.57
C PHE A 246 16.15 14.04 20.11
N HIS A 247 15.23 13.36 19.45
CA HIS A 247 15.45 12.05 18.84
C HIS A 247 15.29 12.13 17.32
N THR A 248 16.22 11.55 16.58
CA THR A 248 16.04 11.28 15.14
C THR A 248 14.89 10.30 14.94
N SER A 249 14.15 10.42 13.82
CA SER A 249 13.08 9.48 13.49
C SER A 249 13.58 8.04 13.42
N GLY A 250 12.72 7.11 13.81
CA GLY A 250 13.00 5.69 13.71
C GLY A 250 12.75 5.13 12.30
N THR A 251 12.94 3.82 12.17
CA THR A 251 12.50 3.07 11.00
C THR A 251 11.04 2.68 11.16
N MET A 252 10.19 2.97 10.16
CA MET A 252 8.88 2.32 10.02
C MET A 252 9.05 0.80 10.18
N PRO A 253 8.07 0.10 10.78
CA PRO A 253 8.16 -1.33 10.98
C PRO A 253 8.40 -2.04 9.64
N PRO A 254 9.18 -3.14 9.61
CA PRO A 254 9.36 -3.93 8.40
C PRO A 254 7.99 -4.42 7.90
N THR A 255 7.87 -4.63 6.59
CA THR A 255 6.67 -5.22 6.00
C THR A 255 6.38 -6.58 6.67
N PRO A 256 5.21 -6.76 7.29
CA PRO A 256 4.85 -8.04 7.87
C PRO A 256 4.68 -9.09 6.76
N LEU A 257 4.91 -10.36 7.11
CA LEU A 257 4.58 -11.46 6.21
C LEU A 257 3.05 -11.55 6.03
N PRO A 258 2.56 -12.07 4.90
CA PRO A 258 1.13 -12.28 4.72
C PRO A 258 0.54 -13.14 5.85
N PRO A 259 -0.70 -12.84 6.31
CA PRO A 259 -1.34 -13.63 7.36
C PRO A 259 -1.57 -15.05 6.86
N LYS A 260 -1.38 -16.03 7.73
CA LYS A 260 -1.61 -17.46 7.48
C LYS A 260 -3.00 -17.85 7.97
N LEU A 261 -3.64 -18.77 7.25
CA LEU A 261 -4.88 -19.37 7.70
C LEU A 261 -4.61 -20.40 8.80
N LYS A 262 -5.18 -20.16 9.99
CA LYS A 262 -5.16 -21.10 11.11
C LYS A 262 -6.32 -22.08 11.01
N GLU A 263 -7.53 -21.57 10.78
CA GLU A 263 -8.75 -22.37 10.70
C GLU A 263 -9.78 -21.71 9.79
N ALA A 264 -10.44 -22.50 8.95
CA ALA A 264 -11.58 -22.07 8.15
C ALA A 264 -12.87 -22.70 8.68
N GLY A 265 -13.83 -21.86 9.04
CA GLY A 265 -15.20 -22.25 9.37
C GLY A 265 -16.18 -21.86 8.27
N ILE A 266 -17.46 -22.16 8.50
CA ILE A 266 -18.54 -21.90 7.52
C ILE A 266 -18.75 -20.40 7.29
N CYS A 267 -18.75 -19.60 8.35
CA CYS A 267 -18.93 -18.15 8.29
C CYS A 267 -17.77 -17.39 8.95
N THR A 268 -16.64 -18.07 9.16
CA THR A 268 -15.50 -17.54 9.93
C THR A 268 -14.17 -17.93 9.30
N LEU A 269 -13.19 -17.04 9.33
CA LEU A 269 -11.80 -17.33 8.98
C LEU A 269 -10.90 -16.85 10.13
N SER A 270 -10.15 -17.78 10.73
CA SER A 270 -9.16 -17.49 11.76
C SER A 270 -7.79 -17.38 11.12
N LEU A 271 -7.21 -16.19 11.18
CA LEU A 271 -5.90 -15.88 10.61
C LEU A 271 -4.88 -15.63 11.72
N GLU A 272 -3.63 -16.00 11.48
CA GLU A 272 -2.49 -15.77 12.37
C GLU A 272 -1.30 -15.18 11.61
N TRP A 273 -0.47 -14.40 12.28
CA TRP A 273 0.71 -13.76 11.71
C TRP A 273 1.85 -13.70 12.72
N CYS A 274 3.06 -13.46 12.23
CA CYS A 274 4.25 -13.34 13.07
C CYS A 274 4.74 -11.90 13.12
N ALA A 275 5.34 -11.52 14.25
CA ALA A 275 6.04 -10.25 14.36
C ALA A 275 7.20 -10.16 13.33
N PRO A 276 7.46 -8.98 12.75
CA PRO A 276 8.54 -8.82 11.77
C PRO A 276 9.93 -9.11 12.36
N SER A 277 10.83 -9.70 11.56
CA SER A 277 12.10 -10.32 12.03
C SER A 277 13.14 -9.39 12.68
N ASN A 278 12.89 -8.08 12.77
CA ASN A 278 13.82 -7.08 13.32
C ASN A 278 13.21 -6.26 14.47
N THR A 279 12.09 -6.71 15.05
CA THR A 279 11.44 -6.00 16.16
C THR A 279 11.98 -6.49 17.49
N THR A 280 12.38 -5.55 18.35
CA THR A 280 12.83 -5.90 19.70
C THR A 280 11.61 -6.20 20.59
N PRO A 281 11.74 -7.00 21.67
CA PRO A 281 10.62 -7.33 22.57
C PRO A 281 9.93 -6.12 23.23
N ASN A 282 10.53 -4.93 23.13
CA ASN A 282 10.08 -3.70 23.77
C ASN A 282 9.40 -2.71 22.79
N ASP A 283 9.26 -3.07 21.52
CA ASP A 283 8.54 -2.27 20.52
C ASP A 283 7.03 -2.52 20.64
N SER A 284 6.26 -1.50 21.03
CA SER A 284 4.79 -1.56 21.02
C SER A 284 4.27 -1.55 19.58
N LEU A 285 4.03 -2.75 19.05
CA LEU A 285 3.54 -2.98 17.69
C LEU A 285 2.06 -3.26 17.70
N THR A 286 1.31 -2.53 16.87
CA THR A 286 -0.09 -2.85 16.56
C THR A 286 -0.20 -3.34 15.12
N TYR A 287 -1.18 -4.18 14.85
CA TYR A 287 -1.45 -4.79 13.57
C TYR A 287 -2.83 -4.40 13.08
N VAL A 288 -2.93 -4.09 11.78
CA VAL A 288 -4.20 -3.87 11.10
C VAL A 288 -4.38 -4.93 10.02
N LEU A 289 -5.37 -5.79 10.19
CA LEU A 289 -5.80 -6.75 9.17
C LEU A 289 -6.85 -6.09 8.31
N GLU A 290 -6.64 -6.05 6.99
CA GLU A 290 -7.63 -5.62 6.02
C GLU A 290 -8.15 -6.80 5.20
N MET A 291 -9.43 -6.73 4.84
CA MET A 291 -10.12 -7.73 4.04
C MET A 291 -10.88 -7.06 2.90
N GLU A 292 -10.80 -7.63 1.70
CA GLU A 292 -11.65 -7.28 0.57
C GLU A 292 -12.88 -8.21 0.55
N GLU A 293 -14.08 -7.63 0.53
CA GLU A 293 -15.33 -8.37 0.46
C GLU A 293 -15.54 -8.98 -0.93
N ALA A 294 -15.97 -10.24 -0.99
CA ALA A 294 -16.20 -10.94 -2.24
C ALA A 294 -17.25 -10.22 -3.11
N GLY A 295 -16.87 -9.89 -4.36
CA GLY A 295 -17.73 -9.20 -5.32
C GLY A 295 -17.87 -7.68 -5.10
N SER A 296 -17.10 -7.08 -4.19
CA SER A 296 -17.14 -5.63 -3.91
C SER A 296 -16.09 -4.86 -4.72
N GLU A 297 -16.49 -3.75 -5.34
CA GLU A 297 -15.56 -2.77 -5.95
C GLU A 297 -15.04 -1.73 -4.95
N LEU A 298 -15.44 -1.82 -3.67
CA LEU A 298 -15.08 -0.85 -2.62
C LEU A 298 -13.68 -1.07 -2.02
N GLY A 299 -12.95 -2.10 -2.44
CA GLY A 299 -11.58 -2.40 -2.02
C GLY A 299 -11.45 -2.98 -0.59
N PHE A 300 -10.22 -2.93 -0.06
CA PHE A 300 -9.86 -3.48 1.26
C PHE A 300 -10.38 -2.62 2.41
N LYS A 301 -11.02 -3.27 3.40
CA LYS A 301 -11.54 -2.63 4.63
C LYS A 301 -10.88 -3.24 5.88
N PRO A 302 -10.58 -2.45 6.93
CA PRO A 302 -10.02 -2.98 8.17
C PRO A 302 -11.02 -3.89 8.89
N LYS A 303 -10.55 -5.05 9.37
CA LYS A 303 -11.31 -6.02 10.17
C LYS A 303 -10.71 -6.24 11.56
N TYR A 304 -9.43 -5.97 11.73
CA TYR A 304 -8.75 -6.02 13.03
C TYR A 304 -7.83 -4.82 13.18
N ASN A 305 -7.73 -4.29 14.40
CA ASN A 305 -6.75 -3.29 14.80
C ASN A 305 -6.41 -3.52 16.27
N GLY A 306 -5.19 -3.99 16.55
CA GLY A 306 -4.78 -4.33 17.91
C GLY A 306 -3.39 -5.00 17.96
N GLU A 307 -2.98 -5.47 19.13
CA GLU A 307 -1.63 -6.01 19.37
C GLU A 307 -1.54 -7.53 19.16
N ASP A 308 -2.68 -8.22 19.05
CA ASP A 308 -2.72 -9.68 18.91
C ASP A 308 -2.10 -10.13 17.59
N LEU A 309 -1.53 -11.33 17.62
CA LEU A 309 -0.95 -12.00 16.45
C LEU A 309 -1.93 -12.92 15.72
N SER A 310 -3.22 -12.86 16.09
CA SER A 310 -4.26 -13.63 15.43
C SER A 310 -5.61 -12.93 15.51
N CYS A 311 -6.47 -13.14 14.52
CA CYS A 311 -7.83 -12.63 14.52
C CYS A 311 -8.78 -13.61 13.82
N THR A 312 -9.95 -13.81 14.41
CA THR A 312 -11.06 -14.52 13.77
C THR A 312 -12.05 -13.52 13.18
N VAL A 313 -12.08 -13.46 11.86
CA VAL A 313 -13.08 -12.67 11.11
C VAL A 313 -14.37 -13.48 11.05
N ARG A 314 -15.48 -12.86 11.44
CA ARG A 314 -16.82 -13.48 11.52
C ARG A 314 -17.79 -12.87 10.52
N ASN A 315 -18.99 -13.46 10.42
CA ASN A 315 -20.07 -13.02 9.53
C ASN A 315 -19.68 -13.02 8.05
N LEU A 316 -18.83 -13.98 7.66
CA LEU A 316 -18.47 -14.22 6.28
C LEU A 316 -19.52 -15.09 5.59
N GLN A 317 -19.64 -14.94 4.28
CA GLN A 317 -20.47 -15.81 3.46
C GLN A 317 -19.80 -17.17 3.34
N ARG A 318 -20.59 -18.24 3.37
CA ARG A 318 -20.15 -19.62 3.18
C ARG A 318 -19.59 -19.84 1.77
N SER A 319 -18.65 -20.77 1.63
CA SER A 319 -18.03 -21.14 0.33
C SER A 319 -17.60 -19.92 -0.51
N THR A 320 -17.08 -18.88 0.13
CA THR A 320 -16.78 -17.60 -0.51
C THR A 320 -15.31 -17.24 -0.28
N THR A 321 -14.61 -16.85 -1.34
CA THR A 321 -13.20 -16.47 -1.28
C THR A 321 -13.03 -14.98 -0.95
N TYR A 322 -12.23 -14.70 0.07
CA TYR A 322 -11.89 -13.35 0.53
C TYR A 322 -10.39 -13.09 0.37
N LYS A 323 -10.01 -11.84 0.10
CA LYS A 323 -8.60 -11.43 0.08
C LYS A 323 -8.22 -10.74 1.38
N PHE A 324 -7.04 -11.02 1.89
CA PHE A 324 -6.50 -10.43 3.11
C PHE A 324 -5.11 -9.86 2.89
N ARG A 325 -4.81 -8.79 3.63
CA ARG A 325 -3.46 -8.22 3.77
C ARG A 325 -3.32 -7.60 5.16
N ILE A 326 -2.09 -7.51 5.66
CA ILE A 326 -1.83 -7.01 7.01
C ILE A 326 -0.75 -5.93 7.01
N PHE A 327 -0.82 -5.06 8.02
CA PHE A 327 0.11 -3.97 8.27
C PHE A 327 0.56 -4.02 9.71
N ALA A 328 1.83 -3.73 9.96
CA ALA A 328 2.38 -3.41 11.27
C ALA A 328 2.45 -1.89 11.46
N TYR A 329 2.23 -1.42 12.68
CA TYR A 329 2.27 -0.02 13.10
C TYR A 329 3.18 0.11 14.33
N THR A 330 3.97 1.17 14.37
CA THR A 330 4.69 1.62 15.57
C THR A 330 4.36 3.09 15.84
N LEU A 331 4.89 3.65 16.94
CA LEU A 331 4.87 5.09 17.22
C LEU A 331 5.40 5.96 16.07
N GLU A 332 6.25 5.40 15.20
CA GLU A 332 6.86 6.12 14.07
C GLU A 332 6.05 5.97 12.76
N GLY A 333 5.01 5.13 12.72
CA GLY A 333 4.07 5.03 11.59
C GLY A 333 3.76 3.60 11.10
N ARG A 334 3.03 3.53 9.98
CA ARG A 334 2.57 2.29 9.32
C ARG A 334 3.65 1.71 8.39
N SER A 335 3.82 0.39 8.39
CA SER A 335 4.60 -0.36 7.38
C SER A 335 3.93 -0.37 5.99
N ASN A 336 4.62 -0.90 4.98
CA ASN A 336 3.96 -1.31 3.72
C ASN A 336 3.04 -2.52 3.95
N PRO A 337 1.99 -2.71 3.13
CA PRO A 337 1.15 -3.90 3.21
C PRO A 337 1.96 -5.18 3.00
N SER A 338 1.57 -6.26 3.66
CA SER A 338 1.96 -7.61 3.27
C SER A 338 1.50 -7.92 1.83
N GLY A 339 2.05 -8.98 1.24
CA GLY A 339 1.42 -9.59 0.05
C GLY A 339 -0.03 -9.99 0.32
N GLU A 340 -0.86 -9.95 -0.73
CA GLU A 340 -2.27 -10.34 -0.67
C GLU A 340 -2.40 -11.87 -0.67
N VAL A 341 -3.24 -12.40 0.21
CA VAL A 341 -3.57 -13.84 0.28
C VAL A 341 -5.07 -14.04 0.14
N LYS A 342 -5.46 -15.19 -0.40
CA LYS A 342 -6.87 -15.56 -0.63
C LYS A 342 -7.23 -16.77 0.20
N TYR A 343 -8.32 -16.69 0.96
CA TYR A 343 -8.84 -17.79 1.75
C TYR A 343 -10.35 -17.94 1.51
N THR A 344 -10.81 -19.18 1.50
CA THR A 344 -12.21 -19.54 1.23
C THR A 344 -12.83 -20.14 2.50
N THR A 345 -14.01 -19.66 2.87
CA THR A 345 -14.79 -20.24 3.97
C THR A 345 -15.29 -21.64 3.62
N CYS A 346 -15.52 -22.47 4.63
CA CYS A 346 -16.02 -23.82 4.41
C CYS A 346 -17.46 -23.82 3.90
N PRO A 347 -17.85 -24.81 3.08
CA PRO A 347 -19.26 -25.08 2.79
C PRO A 347 -19.99 -25.62 4.03
N ASP A 348 -21.32 -25.48 4.04
CA ASP A 348 -22.23 -25.99 5.07
C ASP A 348 -23.06 -27.17 4.54
N LYS A 349 -23.82 -27.83 5.42
CA LYS A 349 -24.88 -28.74 5.02
C LYS A 349 -25.95 -27.97 4.22
N PRO A 350 -26.58 -28.60 3.21
CA PRO A 350 -27.62 -27.96 2.44
C PRO A 350 -28.84 -27.64 3.30
N GLY A 351 -29.56 -26.58 2.94
CA GLY A 351 -30.84 -26.22 3.55
C GLY A 351 -31.91 -27.29 3.32
N SER A 352 -33.03 -27.19 4.03
CA SER A 352 -34.15 -28.11 3.83
C SER A 352 -34.70 -28.00 2.40
N PRO A 353 -34.95 -29.13 1.71
CA PRO A 353 -35.67 -29.13 0.44
C PRO A 353 -37.05 -28.49 0.61
N LYS A 354 -37.60 -27.96 -0.48
CA LYS A 354 -38.98 -27.49 -0.47
C LYS A 354 -39.94 -28.65 -0.21
N LYS A 355 -41.12 -28.34 0.31
CA LYS A 355 -42.20 -29.30 0.54
C LYS A 355 -42.43 -30.17 -0.71
N PRO A 356 -42.42 -31.51 -0.61
CA PRO A 356 -42.73 -32.38 -1.74
C PRO A 356 -44.17 -32.19 -2.19
N TYR A 357 -44.45 -32.51 -3.46
CA TYR A 357 -45.75 -32.35 -4.09
C TYR A 357 -46.14 -33.62 -4.87
N ILE A 358 -47.45 -33.81 -5.05
CA ILE A 358 -47.97 -34.94 -5.81
C ILE A 358 -47.96 -34.62 -7.30
N LYS A 359 -47.37 -35.53 -8.08
CA LYS A 359 -47.24 -35.41 -9.53
C LYS A 359 -48.23 -36.35 -10.21
N GLY A 360 -49.49 -35.92 -10.30
CA GLY A 360 -50.59 -36.67 -10.91
C GLY A 360 -51.70 -37.03 -9.92
N LYS A 361 -52.42 -38.12 -10.17
CA LYS A 361 -53.50 -38.61 -9.29
C LYS A 361 -52.93 -39.54 -8.20
N ILE A 362 -53.56 -39.50 -7.03
CA ILE A 362 -53.34 -40.48 -5.95
C ILE A 362 -54.23 -41.69 -6.24
N TYR A 363 -53.64 -42.87 -6.35
CA TYR A 363 -54.36 -44.13 -6.52
C TYR A 363 -54.44 -44.87 -5.18
N ALA A 364 -55.32 -45.87 -5.09
CA ALA A 364 -55.49 -46.68 -3.88
C ALA A 364 -54.20 -47.36 -3.40
N HIS A 365 -53.29 -47.69 -4.34
CA HIS A 365 -52.05 -48.39 -4.06
C HIS A 365 -50.77 -47.66 -4.49
N LYS A 366 -50.86 -46.56 -5.25
CA LYS A 366 -49.67 -45.89 -5.79
C LYS A 366 -49.81 -44.37 -5.88
N VAL A 367 -48.69 -43.68 -5.72
CA VAL A 367 -48.60 -42.23 -5.88
C VAL A 367 -47.22 -41.83 -6.41
N LYS A 368 -47.19 -40.87 -7.33
CA LYS A 368 -45.95 -40.27 -7.82
C LYS A 368 -45.68 -38.97 -7.07
N ILE A 369 -44.52 -38.88 -6.41
CA ILE A 369 -44.09 -37.72 -5.62
C ILE A 369 -42.95 -37.02 -6.33
N GLY A 370 -42.99 -35.69 -6.38
CA GLY A 370 -41.90 -34.83 -6.86
C GLY A 370 -41.44 -33.87 -5.77
N TRP A 371 -40.19 -33.41 -5.86
CA TRP A 371 -39.63 -32.40 -4.97
C TRP A 371 -38.66 -31.48 -5.72
N GLU A 372 -38.41 -30.31 -5.14
CA GLU A 372 -37.47 -29.33 -5.67
C GLU A 372 -36.21 -29.27 -4.80
N PRO A 373 -35.05 -28.91 -5.39
CA PRO A 373 -33.84 -28.65 -4.61
C PRO A 373 -34.06 -27.53 -3.58
N PRO A 374 -33.30 -27.54 -2.46
CA PRO A 374 -33.29 -26.42 -1.52
C PRO A 374 -32.82 -25.14 -2.20
N GLN A 375 -33.29 -24.00 -1.67
CA GLN A 375 -32.87 -22.68 -2.14
C GLN A 375 -31.40 -22.38 -1.79
N ASP A 376 -30.93 -22.91 -0.67
CA ASP A 376 -29.53 -22.84 -0.24
C ASP A 376 -28.94 -24.26 -0.26
N ASN A 377 -27.97 -24.48 -1.14
CA ASN A 377 -27.26 -25.75 -1.28
C ASN A 377 -26.07 -25.92 -0.33
N GLY A 378 -25.88 -24.99 0.62
CA GLY A 378 -24.76 -25.00 1.56
C GLY A 378 -23.42 -24.59 0.92
N GLY A 379 -23.42 -24.11 -0.32
CA GLY A 379 -22.21 -23.72 -1.05
C GLY A 379 -21.47 -24.88 -1.71
N THR A 380 -22.13 -26.03 -1.87
CA THR A 380 -21.65 -27.20 -2.63
C THR A 380 -22.79 -27.84 -3.43
N TYR A 381 -22.49 -28.81 -4.30
CA TYR A 381 -23.52 -29.52 -5.06
C TYR A 381 -24.25 -30.57 -4.21
N ILE A 382 -25.50 -30.86 -4.57
CA ILE A 382 -26.32 -31.89 -3.91
C ILE A 382 -26.01 -33.23 -4.57
N SER A 383 -25.63 -34.23 -3.77
CA SER A 383 -25.29 -35.58 -4.21
C SER A 383 -26.49 -36.51 -4.32
N SER A 384 -27.46 -36.43 -3.41
CA SER A 384 -28.68 -37.27 -3.47
C SER A 384 -29.86 -36.68 -2.69
N TYR A 385 -31.03 -37.30 -2.83
CA TYR A 385 -32.25 -37.04 -2.08
C TYR A 385 -32.75 -38.33 -1.43
N SER A 386 -33.28 -38.22 -0.21
CA SER A 386 -33.92 -39.31 0.50
C SER A 386 -35.38 -38.96 0.80
N LEU A 387 -36.32 -39.83 0.45
CA LEU A 387 -37.75 -39.66 0.75
C LEU A 387 -38.14 -40.62 1.87
N GLU A 388 -38.76 -40.07 2.90
CA GLU A 388 -39.31 -40.83 4.02
C GLU A 388 -40.83 -40.78 4.05
N VAL A 389 -41.44 -41.89 4.49
CA VAL A 389 -42.88 -42.03 4.69
C VAL A 389 -43.20 -42.56 6.09
N SER A 390 -44.31 -42.09 6.66
CA SER A 390 -44.89 -42.57 7.92
C SER A 390 -46.38 -42.93 7.70
N GLU A 391 -46.79 -44.11 8.16
CA GLU A 391 -48.18 -44.60 8.07
C GLU A 391 -48.96 -44.24 9.36
N ASN A 392 -50.21 -43.78 9.24
CA ASN A 392 -51.18 -43.69 10.34
C ASN A 392 -50.74 -42.94 11.60
N SER A 393 -50.58 -41.62 11.48
CA SER A 393 -50.55 -40.65 12.61
C SER A 393 -49.44 -40.81 13.66
N ASP A 394 -48.69 -41.91 13.70
CA ASP A 394 -47.53 -42.11 14.58
C ASP A 394 -46.33 -41.30 14.05
N VAL A 395 -46.10 -40.14 14.67
CA VAL A 395 -45.08 -39.15 14.25
C VAL A 395 -43.64 -39.69 14.40
N ASN A 396 -43.45 -40.84 15.05
CA ASN A 396 -42.14 -41.38 15.43
C ASN A 396 -41.61 -42.55 14.59
N SER A 397 -42.36 -43.07 13.61
CA SER A 397 -41.91 -44.17 12.74
C SER A 397 -41.82 -43.73 11.28
N TRP A 398 -40.62 -43.35 10.85
CA TRP A 398 -40.31 -42.94 9.47
C TRP A 398 -39.53 -44.03 8.75
N ASN A 399 -39.96 -44.39 7.54
CA ASN A 399 -39.29 -45.36 6.68
C ASN A 399 -38.76 -44.67 5.42
N ILE A 400 -37.48 -44.89 5.10
CA ILE A 400 -36.88 -44.41 3.85
C ILE A 400 -37.39 -45.27 2.70
N ILE A 401 -38.11 -44.66 1.76
CA ILE A 401 -38.68 -45.34 0.59
C ILE A 401 -37.95 -45.03 -0.71
N TYR A 402 -37.10 -44.00 -0.71
CA TYR A 402 -36.25 -43.67 -1.85
C TYR A 402 -34.93 -43.03 -1.38
N ASN A 403 -33.83 -43.37 -2.03
CA ASN A 403 -32.54 -42.70 -1.93
C ASN A 403 -31.86 -42.70 -3.30
N GLY A 404 -31.62 -41.52 -3.88
CA GLY A 404 -31.02 -41.40 -5.20
C GLY A 404 -30.93 -39.96 -5.71
N THR A 405 -30.55 -39.78 -6.97
CA THR A 405 -30.28 -38.46 -7.57
C THR A 405 -31.49 -37.83 -8.28
N THR A 406 -32.56 -38.60 -8.50
CA THR A 406 -33.77 -38.12 -9.18
C THR A 406 -34.60 -37.22 -8.27
N LYS A 407 -35.38 -36.33 -8.87
CA LYS A 407 -36.26 -35.38 -8.16
C LYS A 407 -37.72 -35.84 -8.08
N GLU A 408 -37.95 -37.09 -8.46
CA GLU A 408 -39.25 -37.72 -8.44
C GLU A 408 -39.13 -39.23 -8.20
N PHE A 409 -40.15 -39.79 -7.57
CA PHE A 409 -40.26 -41.22 -7.28
C PHE A 409 -41.71 -41.69 -7.31
N LEU A 410 -41.94 -42.91 -7.81
CA LEU A 410 -43.23 -43.59 -7.80
C LEU A 410 -43.25 -44.58 -6.63
N TYR A 411 -44.08 -44.31 -5.62
CA TYR A 411 -44.29 -45.24 -4.52
C TYR A 411 -45.57 -46.04 -4.76
N ASP A 412 -45.49 -47.36 -4.73
CA ASP A 412 -46.56 -48.30 -5.11
C ASP A 412 -46.95 -49.27 -4.00
N HIS A 413 -46.58 -48.98 -2.75
CA HIS A 413 -46.90 -49.80 -1.57
C HIS A 413 -47.88 -49.07 -0.63
N LEU A 414 -48.86 -48.35 -1.20
CA LEU A 414 -49.89 -47.70 -0.41
C LEU A 414 -51.06 -48.66 -0.09
N LYS A 415 -51.64 -48.49 1.10
CA LYS A 415 -52.88 -49.15 1.52
C LYS A 415 -54.07 -48.23 1.21
N PRO A 416 -55.19 -48.75 0.68
CA PRO A 416 -56.41 -47.97 0.46
C PRO A 416 -56.98 -47.40 1.77
N GLY A 417 -57.57 -46.19 1.72
CA GLY A 417 -58.19 -45.55 2.88
C GLY A 417 -57.24 -45.18 4.03
N THR A 418 -55.95 -45.00 3.75
CA THR A 418 -54.88 -44.80 4.76
C THR A 418 -54.21 -43.44 4.56
N THR A 419 -53.91 -42.75 5.66
CA THR A 419 -53.22 -41.45 5.66
C THR A 419 -51.70 -41.64 5.80
N TYR A 420 -50.94 -41.02 4.91
CA TYR A 420 -49.49 -41.07 4.86
C TYR A 420 -48.88 -39.68 5.00
N LYS A 421 -47.80 -39.58 5.78
CA LYS A 421 -46.97 -38.36 5.90
C LYS A 421 -45.65 -38.59 5.19
N LEU A 422 -45.24 -37.66 4.34
CA LEU A 422 -44.01 -37.72 3.56
C LEU A 422 -43.12 -36.51 3.81
N ARG A 423 -41.81 -36.72 3.86
CA ARG A 423 -40.79 -35.66 3.93
C ARG A 423 -39.55 -36.02 3.13
N VAL A 424 -38.87 -35.01 2.59
CA VAL A 424 -37.67 -35.18 1.75
C VAL A 424 -36.46 -34.56 2.42
N PHE A 425 -35.32 -35.23 2.29
CA PHE A 425 -34.00 -34.75 2.65
C PHE A 425 -33.16 -34.60 1.39
N CYS A 426 -32.15 -33.73 1.43
CA CYS A 426 -31.09 -33.71 0.43
C CYS A 426 -29.74 -33.90 1.11
N THR A 427 -28.82 -34.55 0.40
CA THR A 427 -27.49 -34.87 0.86
C THR A 427 -26.49 -34.15 0.00
N SER A 428 -25.48 -33.57 0.63
CA SER A 428 -24.28 -33.05 -0.03
C SER A 428 -23.05 -33.82 0.45
N PRO A 429 -21.87 -33.63 -0.16
CA PRO A 429 -20.62 -34.16 0.39
C PRO A 429 -20.33 -33.76 1.85
N ILE A 430 -20.91 -32.67 2.35
CA ILE A 430 -20.73 -32.18 3.73
C ILE A 430 -21.70 -32.85 4.71
N GLY A 431 -22.84 -33.34 4.22
CA GLY A 431 -23.85 -34.03 5.02
C GLY A 431 -25.27 -33.81 4.52
N GLN A 432 -26.21 -34.41 5.25
CA GLN A 432 -27.65 -34.38 4.99
C GLN A 432 -28.30 -33.11 5.58
N SER A 433 -29.27 -32.56 4.86
CA SER A 433 -30.08 -31.42 5.28
C SER A 433 -31.04 -31.77 6.44
N GLN A 434 -31.69 -30.75 6.99
CA GLN A 434 -32.95 -30.93 7.72
C GLN A 434 -34.07 -31.44 6.79
N PRO A 435 -35.11 -32.12 7.31
CA PRO A 435 -36.24 -32.54 6.50
C PRO A 435 -37.00 -31.35 5.93
N SER A 436 -37.62 -31.55 4.78
CA SER A 436 -38.63 -30.64 4.23
C SER A 436 -39.86 -30.55 5.14
N ASP A 437 -40.72 -29.58 4.87
CA ASP A 437 -42.09 -29.60 5.41
C ASP A 437 -42.82 -30.89 5.03
N ILE A 438 -43.69 -31.36 5.91
CA ILE A 438 -44.40 -32.63 5.75
C ILE A 438 -45.55 -32.46 4.73
N LEU A 439 -45.61 -33.39 3.77
CA LEU A 439 -46.75 -33.58 2.89
C LEU A 439 -47.64 -34.70 3.43
N THR A 440 -48.91 -34.41 3.68
CA THR A 440 -49.90 -35.42 4.08
C THR A 440 -50.75 -35.80 2.87
N ILE A 441 -50.93 -37.10 2.62
CA ILE A 441 -51.82 -37.63 1.60
C ILE A 441 -52.74 -38.70 2.17
N GLU A 442 -53.93 -38.83 1.57
CA GLU A 442 -54.91 -39.86 1.90
C GLU A 442 -55.26 -40.65 0.65
N THR A 443 -55.25 -41.98 0.75
CA THR A 443 -55.57 -42.86 -0.37
C THR A 443 -57.07 -43.12 -0.45
N PRO A 444 -57.65 -43.26 -1.66
CA PRO A 444 -59.06 -43.59 -1.81
C PRO A 444 -59.38 -44.98 -1.26
N THR A 445 -60.56 -45.16 -0.66
CA THR A 445 -61.08 -46.46 -0.21
C THR A 445 -61.55 -47.29 -1.40
N LEU A 446 -61.29 -48.60 -1.36
CA LEU A 446 -61.86 -49.55 -2.33
C LEU A 446 -63.25 -49.97 -1.85
N SER A 447 -64.28 -49.78 -2.68
CA SER A 447 -65.61 -50.36 -2.43
C SER A 447 -65.61 -51.87 -2.70
N PRO A 448 -66.36 -52.69 -1.94
CA PRO A 448 -66.48 -54.12 -2.22
C PRO A 448 -67.23 -54.33 -3.55
N ALA A 449 -66.63 -55.13 -4.44
CA ALA A 449 -67.19 -55.47 -5.74
C ALA A 449 -68.55 -56.18 -5.62
N SER A 450 -69.51 -55.79 -6.47
CA SER A 450 -70.82 -56.41 -6.63
C SER A 450 -70.70 -57.87 -7.11
N CYS A 451 -71.31 -58.80 -6.38
CA CYS A 451 -71.44 -60.22 -6.76
C CYS A 451 -72.48 -60.41 -7.88
N HIS A 452 -72.10 -61.13 -8.93
CA HIS A 452 -73.04 -61.69 -9.91
C HIS A 452 -73.77 -62.93 -9.34
N PRO A 453 -75.08 -63.11 -9.58
CA PRO A 453 -75.77 -64.37 -9.31
C PRO A 453 -75.68 -65.35 -10.52
N PRO A 454 -75.82 -66.68 -10.30
CA PRO A 454 -75.62 -67.72 -11.33
C PRO A 454 -76.91 -68.01 -12.15
N PRO A 455 -76.83 -68.74 -13.29
CA PRO A 455 -77.97 -68.98 -14.16
C PRO A 455 -78.82 -70.19 -13.71
N LEU A 456 -80.14 -70.08 -13.85
CA LEU A 456 -81.10 -71.17 -13.62
C LEU A 456 -81.68 -71.65 -14.96
N ASN A 457 -81.47 -72.93 -15.26
CA ASN A 457 -82.19 -73.71 -16.28
C ASN A 457 -83.41 -74.38 -15.62
N GLY A 458 -84.55 -74.40 -16.30
CA GLY A 458 -85.68 -75.26 -15.94
C GLY A 458 -87.04 -74.67 -16.31
N GLU A 459 -87.70 -75.30 -17.28
CA GLU A 459 -89.02 -74.95 -17.80
C GLU A 459 -90.18 -75.20 -16.83
N ALA A 460 -91.28 -74.54 -17.16
CA ALA A 460 -92.69 -74.94 -17.03
C ALA A 460 -93.51 -74.51 -15.79
N ILE A 461 -94.52 -73.66 -16.08
CA ILE A 461 -95.96 -73.82 -15.77
C ILE A 461 -96.28 -73.95 -14.25
N THR A 462 -96.92 -73.01 -13.55
CA THR A 462 -98.33 -72.56 -13.70
C THR A 462 -98.64 -71.52 -12.58
N ARG A 463 -99.59 -70.60 -12.84
CA ARG A 463 -100.70 -70.12 -11.96
C ARG A 463 -100.42 -69.87 -10.47
N ASP A 464 -100.89 -68.85 -9.77
CA ASP A 464 -101.84 -67.74 -9.90
C ASP A 464 -101.46 -66.87 -8.67
N THR A 465 -101.41 -65.54 -8.65
CA THR A 465 -102.56 -64.66 -8.46
C THR A 465 -102.00 -63.25 -8.20
N ASN A 466 -102.62 -62.28 -8.87
CA ASN A 466 -102.86 -60.88 -8.48
C ASN A 466 -102.12 -60.30 -7.26
N ILE A 467 -101.43 -59.17 -7.47
CA ILE A 467 -101.91 -57.85 -7.02
C ILE A 467 -101.37 -56.79 -8.00
N LYS A 468 -102.31 -56.01 -8.54
CA LYS A 468 -102.06 -54.82 -9.37
C LYS A 468 -101.54 -53.68 -8.50
N CYS A 469 -100.54 -52.95 -8.98
CA CYS A 469 -100.67 -51.50 -9.05
C CYS A 469 -99.85 -50.94 -10.21
N ALA A 470 -100.50 -50.09 -10.99
CA ALA A 470 -100.06 -49.58 -12.27
C ALA A 470 -99.10 -48.39 -12.12
N HIS A 471 -98.02 -48.36 -12.89
CA HIS A 471 -97.79 -47.24 -13.82
C HIS A 471 -96.72 -47.55 -14.85
N SER A 472 -97.11 -47.43 -16.11
CA SER A 472 -96.26 -47.32 -17.27
C SER A 472 -95.44 -46.03 -17.23
N LYS A 473 -94.17 -46.08 -17.64
CA LYS A 473 -93.75 -45.61 -18.97
C LYS A 473 -92.25 -45.85 -19.16
N LYS A 474 -91.91 -46.34 -20.34
CA LYS A 474 -90.55 -46.53 -20.89
C LYS A 474 -89.67 -45.29 -20.66
N CYS A 475 -88.41 -45.52 -20.31
CA CYS A 475 -87.31 -44.59 -20.57
C CYS A 475 -86.27 -45.32 -21.43
N GLU A 476 -85.97 -44.75 -22.59
CA GLU A 476 -84.94 -45.22 -23.51
C GLU A 476 -83.56 -45.10 -22.87
N THR A 477 -82.72 -46.13 -23.01
CA THR A 477 -81.35 -46.16 -22.49
C THR A 477 -80.44 -45.23 -23.29
N ALA A 478 -79.89 -44.19 -22.65
CA ALA A 478 -78.83 -43.35 -23.20
C ALA A 478 -77.49 -44.13 -23.26
N PRO A 479 -76.64 -43.89 -24.29
CA PRO A 479 -75.34 -44.54 -24.42
C PRO A 479 -74.35 -44.07 -23.34
N VAL A 480 -73.57 -45.00 -22.79
CA VAL A 480 -72.52 -44.72 -21.80
C VAL A 480 -71.40 -43.88 -22.44
N PRO A 481 -70.93 -42.79 -21.81
CA PRO A 481 -69.84 -41.98 -22.35
C PRO A 481 -68.53 -42.77 -22.51
N SER A 482 -67.79 -42.55 -23.60
CA SER A 482 -66.50 -43.20 -23.88
C SER A 482 -65.39 -42.18 -24.16
N PRO A 483 -64.09 -42.55 -24.12
CA PRO A 483 -62.99 -41.62 -24.38
C PRO A 483 -63.12 -40.92 -25.75
N PRO A 484 -62.59 -39.68 -25.90
CA PRO A 484 -62.71 -38.92 -27.14
C PRO A 484 -62.03 -39.65 -28.31
N SER A 485 -62.52 -39.40 -29.53
CA SER A 485 -61.87 -39.92 -30.73
C SER A 485 -60.43 -39.37 -30.89
N GLN A 486 -59.63 -40.04 -31.73
CA GLN A 486 -58.28 -39.56 -32.05
C GLN A 486 -58.34 -38.12 -32.61
N CYS A 487 -57.46 -37.25 -32.12
CA CYS A 487 -57.34 -35.88 -32.64
C CYS A 487 -56.80 -35.87 -34.08
N GLY A 488 -57.15 -34.85 -34.87
CA GLY A 488 -56.48 -34.58 -36.15
C GLY A 488 -55.00 -34.19 -35.95
N THR A 489 -54.23 -34.19 -37.04
CA THR A 489 -52.85 -33.66 -37.03
C THR A 489 -52.87 -32.17 -36.66
N PRO A 490 -52.11 -31.73 -35.63
CA PRO A 490 -52.10 -30.32 -35.24
C PRO A 490 -51.49 -29.45 -36.34
N VAL A 491 -52.10 -28.30 -36.59
CA VAL A 491 -51.61 -27.30 -37.54
C VAL A 491 -50.56 -26.45 -36.85
N VAL A 492 -49.38 -26.33 -37.47
CA VAL A 492 -48.24 -25.62 -36.90
C VAL A 492 -47.86 -24.44 -37.78
N THR A 493 -47.93 -23.22 -37.23
CA THR A 493 -47.66 -21.98 -37.95
C THR A 493 -46.49 -21.25 -37.32
N CYS A 494 -45.45 -20.94 -38.12
CA CYS A 494 -44.31 -20.14 -37.67
C CYS A 494 -44.70 -18.67 -37.55
N LYS A 495 -44.59 -18.09 -36.35
CA LYS A 495 -44.67 -16.63 -36.15
C LYS A 495 -43.31 -15.94 -36.27
N GLY A 496 -42.22 -16.70 -36.16
CA GLY A 496 -40.85 -16.21 -36.30
C GLY A 496 -39.81 -17.32 -36.09
N PRO A 497 -38.50 -16.98 -36.09
CA PRO A 497 -37.41 -17.95 -35.98
C PRO A 497 -37.33 -18.64 -34.60
N THR A 498 -37.94 -18.07 -33.57
CA THR A 498 -37.95 -18.61 -32.21
C THR A 498 -39.37 -18.82 -31.66
N CYS A 499 -40.39 -18.65 -32.51
CA CYS A 499 -41.79 -18.66 -32.09
C CYS A 499 -42.70 -19.37 -33.09
N VAL A 500 -43.49 -20.31 -32.59
CA VAL A 500 -44.42 -21.13 -33.35
C VAL A 500 -45.74 -21.20 -32.61
N VAL A 501 -46.85 -21.19 -33.33
CA VAL A 501 -48.17 -21.48 -32.78
C VAL A 501 -48.64 -22.82 -33.29
N VAL A 502 -49.09 -23.67 -32.37
CA VAL A 502 -49.70 -24.96 -32.65
C VAL A 502 -51.19 -24.84 -32.37
N SER A 503 -52.04 -25.22 -33.32
CA SER A 503 -53.50 -25.20 -33.18
C SER A 503 -54.12 -26.52 -33.63
N TRP A 504 -55.20 -26.94 -33.00
CA TRP A 504 -55.88 -28.20 -33.31
C TRP A 504 -57.41 -28.04 -33.23
N GLU A 505 -58.11 -28.97 -33.87
CA GLU A 505 -59.57 -29.00 -33.89
C GLU A 505 -60.13 -29.89 -32.77
N ILE A 506 -61.40 -29.68 -32.44
CA ILE A 506 -62.12 -30.44 -31.41
C ILE A 506 -62.46 -31.83 -31.97
N PRO A 507 -61.98 -32.94 -31.38
CA PRO A 507 -62.36 -34.30 -31.78
C PRO A 507 -63.79 -34.67 -31.31
N VAL A 508 -64.31 -35.81 -31.78
CA VAL A 508 -65.68 -36.25 -31.46
C VAL A 508 -65.79 -36.64 -29.98
N CYS A 509 -66.74 -36.02 -29.27
CA CYS A 509 -66.88 -36.08 -27.81
C CYS A 509 -67.46 -37.41 -27.27
N ASN A 510 -67.96 -38.31 -28.12
CA ASN A 510 -68.44 -39.65 -27.77
C ASN A 510 -69.29 -39.74 -26.47
N GLY A 511 -70.22 -38.80 -26.29
CA GLY A 511 -71.15 -38.76 -25.16
C GLY A 511 -70.68 -38.02 -23.91
N ALA A 512 -69.48 -37.42 -23.89
CA ALA A 512 -68.98 -36.57 -22.81
C ALA A 512 -68.12 -35.41 -23.31
N GLU A 513 -68.34 -34.20 -22.80
CA GLU A 513 -67.57 -33.01 -23.18
C GLU A 513 -66.07 -33.17 -22.90
N ILE A 514 -65.24 -32.62 -23.79
CA ILE A 514 -63.79 -32.62 -23.66
C ILE A 514 -63.42 -31.61 -22.57
N THR A 515 -62.71 -32.10 -21.55
CA THR A 515 -62.27 -31.29 -20.42
C THR A 515 -60.97 -30.57 -20.74
N ASP A 516 -59.99 -31.28 -21.34
CA ASP A 516 -58.66 -30.72 -21.60
C ASP A 516 -57.97 -31.41 -22.79
N TYR A 517 -56.98 -30.72 -23.36
CA TYR A 517 -56.04 -31.22 -24.36
C TYR A 517 -54.65 -31.38 -23.75
N ARG A 518 -53.88 -32.33 -24.29
CA ARG A 518 -52.48 -32.57 -23.93
C ARG A 518 -51.62 -32.51 -25.18
N LEU A 519 -50.67 -31.57 -25.21
CA LEU A 519 -49.76 -31.36 -26.34
C LEU A 519 -48.35 -31.83 -25.96
N GLU A 520 -47.80 -32.70 -26.80
CA GLU A 520 -46.40 -33.11 -26.74
C GLU A 520 -45.57 -32.43 -27.84
N TRP A 521 -44.32 -32.14 -27.53
CA TRP A 521 -43.37 -31.45 -28.41
C TRP A 521 -41.95 -31.99 -28.24
N GLY A 522 -41.20 -32.08 -29.34
CA GLY A 522 -39.81 -32.55 -29.32
C GLY A 522 -39.04 -32.24 -30.61
N GLN A 523 -37.72 -32.42 -30.59
CA GLN A 523 -36.86 -32.30 -31.78
C GLN A 523 -36.77 -33.61 -32.59
N ALA A 524 -37.17 -34.73 -31.97
CA ALA A 524 -37.31 -36.02 -32.63
C ALA A 524 -38.67 -36.62 -32.30
N GLU A 525 -39.21 -37.44 -33.22
CA GLU A 525 -40.53 -38.05 -33.06
C GLU A 525 -40.61 -38.99 -31.86
N GLU A 526 -39.51 -39.68 -31.55
CA GLU A 526 -39.42 -40.65 -30.45
C GLU A 526 -39.17 -40.00 -29.08
N SER A 527 -38.82 -38.70 -29.04
CA SER A 527 -38.40 -38.00 -27.82
C SER A 527 -39.24 -36.74 -27.55
N MET A 528 -40.56 -36.82 -27.74
CA MET A 528 -41.47 -35.72 -27.41
C MET A 528 -41.85 -35.74 -25.93
N HIS A 529 -41.97 -34.56 -25.34
CA HIS A 529 -42.39 -34.39 -23.95
C HIS A 529 -43.68 -33.60 -23.87
N LEU A 530 -44.51 -33.88 -22.86
CA LEU A 530 -45.73 -33.14 -22.58
C LEU A 530 -45.38 -31.71 -22.15
N ILE A 531 -45.82 -30.73 -22.93
CA ILE A 531 -45.51 -29.30 -22.72
C ILE A 531 -46.72 -28.44 -22.37
N TYR A 532 -47.94 -28.91 -22.68
CA TYR A 532 -49.17 -28.18 -22.39
C TYR A 532 -50.32 -29.12 -22.02
N THR A 533 -51.07 -28.71 -21.00
CA THR A 533 -52.34 -29.31 -20.59
C THR A 533 -53.36 -28.21 -20.31
N GLY A 534 -54.52 -28.26 -20.96
CA GLY A 534 -55.62 -27.33 -20.71
C GLY A 534 -56.67 -27.34 -21.81
N SER A 535 -57.70 -26.51 -21.67
CA SER A 535 -58.87 -26.51 -22.54
C SER A 535 -58.73 -25.69 -23.83
N CYS A 536 -57.62 -24.96 -24.02
CA CYS A 536 -57.44 -24.13 -25.21
C CYS A 536 -57.16 -25.00 -26.45
N LEU A 537 -57.55 -24.49 -27.64
CA LEU A 537 -57.32 -25.14 -28.94
C LEU A 537 -56.04 -24.70 -29.65
N SER A 538 -55.27 -23.83 -29.01
CA SER A 538 -54.01 -23.35 -29.54
C SER A 538 -53.01 -23.08 -28.42
N TYR A 539 -51.73 -23.28 -28.70
CA TYR A 539 -50.63 -23.00 -27.80
C TYR A 539 -49.47 -22.32 -28.53
N GLU A 540 -48.96 -21.23 -27.95
CA GLU A 540 -47.84 -20.46 -28.50
C GLU A 540 -46.53 -20.85 -27.82
N LEU A 541 -45.61 -21.42 -28.59
CA LEU A 541 -44.27 -21.79 -28.19
C LEU A 541 -43.29 -20.66 -28.49
N LYS A 542 -42.50 -20.27 -27.49
CA LYS A 542 -41.45 -19.24 -27.59
C LYS A 542 -40.11 -19.79 -27.14
N GLY A 543 -39.02 -19.18 -27.60
CA GLY A 543 -37.66 -19.58 -27.22
C GLY A 543 -37.13 -20.81 -27.98
N LEU A 544 -37.70 -21.09 -29.16
CA LEU A 544 -37.23 -22.18 -30.02
C LEU A 544 -35.88 -21.86 -30.66
N ILE A 545 -35.13 -22.90 -31.02
CA ILE A 545 -33.87 -22.77 -31.75
C ILE A 545 -34.21 -22.50 -33.22
N PRO A 546 -33.66 -21.44 -33.85
CA PRO A 546 -33.85 -21.18 -35.27
C PRO A 546 -33.28 -22.28 -36.16
N ALA A 547 -33.79 -22.42 -37.38
CA ALA A 547 -33.38 -23.44 -38.34
C ALA A 547 -33.41 -24.88 -37.78
N THR A 548 -34.30 -25.15 -36.83
CA THR A 548 -34.41 -26.45 -36.16
C THR A 548 -35.78 -27.06 -36.45
N THR A 549 -35.80 -28.36 -36.74
CA THR A 549 -37.03 -29.11 -36.98
C THR A 549 -37.59 -29.64 -35.67
N TYR A 550 -38.89 -29.46 -35.48
CA TYR A 550 -39.64 -29.90 -34.33
C TYR A 550 -40.88 -30.67 -34.75
N PHE A 551 -41.34 -31.51 -33.84
CA PHE A 551 -42.49 -32.38 -34.00
C PHE A 551 -43.46 -32.21 -32.84
N CYS A 552 -44.76 -32.37 -33.10
CA CYS A 552 -45.78 -32.26 -32.08
C CYS A 552 -46.97 -33.17 -32.31
N ARG A 553 -47.67 -33.54 -31.24
CA ARG A 553 -48.92 -34.32 -31.30
C ARG A 553 -49.84 -33.96 -30.14
N VAL A 554 -51.15 -34.07 -30.37
CA VAL A 554 -52.18 -33.66 -29.40
C VAL A 554 -53.12 -34.84 -29.11
N GLN A 555 -53.56 -34.97 -27.87
CA GLN A 555 -54.65 -35.87 -27.48
C GLN A 555 -55.69 -35.11 -26.63
N ALA A 556 -56.96 -35.49 -26.75
CA ALA A 556 -58.07 -34.93 -25.97
C ALA A 556 -58.42 -35.81 -24.77
N VAL A 557 -58.95 -35.20 -23.73
CA VAL A 557 -59.35 -35.86 -22.48
C VAL A 557 -60.79 -35.46 -22.17
N ASN A 558 -61.64 -36.42 -21.83
CA ASN A 558 -62.96 -36.17 -21.27
C ASN A 558 -63.10 -36.89 -19.91
N VAL A 559 -64.30 -36.82 -19.32
CA VAL A 559 -64.58 -37.49 -18.04
C VAL A 559 -64.49 -39.02 -18.10
N ALA A 560 -64.64 -39.63 -19.29
CA ALA A 560 -64.53 -41.07 -19.50
C ALA A 560 -63.08 -41.55 -19.69
N GLY A 561 -62.15 -40.68 -20.09
CA GLY A 561 -60.74 -41.02 -20.20
C GLY A 561 -59.93 -40.16 -21.18
N VAL A 562 -58.72 -40.62 -21.46
CA VAL A 562 -57.78 -39.98 -22.41
C VAL A 562 -57.96 -40.64 -23.78
N GLY A 563 -58.19 -39.84 -24.82
CA GLY A 563 -58.23 -40.29 -26.22
C GLY A 563 -56.83 -40.58 -26.77
N LEU A 564 -56.76 -41.17 -27.96
CA LEU A 564 -55.48 -41.45 -28.62
C LEU A 564 -54.80 -40.17 -29.12
N PHE A 565 -53.46 -40.19 -29.18
CA PHE A 565 -52.69 -39.14 -29.85
C PHE A 565 -53.07 -39.04 -31.32
N GLY A 566 -53.30 -37.82 -31.78
CA GLY A 566 -53.47 -37.49 -33.19
C GLY A 566 -52.21 -37.70 -34.03
N GLY A 567 -52.32 -37.37 -35.31
CA GLY A 567 -51.15 -37.37 -36.21
C GLY A 567 -50.06 -36.40 -35.75
N THR A 568 -48.82 -36.67 -36.16
CA THR A 568 -47.67 -35.83 -35.81
C THR A 568 -47.57 -34.63 -36.75
N GLY A 569 -47.65 -33.42 -36.20
CA GLY A 569 -47.30 -32.18 -36.90
C GLY A 569 -45.79 -31.99 -36.94
N ARG A 570 -45.27 -31.46 -38.05
CA ARG A 570 -43.84 -31.16 -38.25
C ARG A 570 -43.65 -29.71 -38.66
N VAL A 571 -42.69 -29.02 -38.06
CA VAL A 571 -42.33 -27.65 -38.43
C VAL A 571 -40.82 -27.43 -38.35
N THR A 572 -40.29 -26.64 -39.26
CA THR A 572 -38.90 -26.15 -39.18
C THR A 572 -38.93 -24.64 -38.98
N THR A 573 -38.31 -24.15 -37.91
CA THR A 573 -38.20 -22.71 -37.66
C THR A 573 -37.31 -22.05 -38.71
N PRO A 574 -37.61 -20.82 -39.19
CA PRO A 574 -36.76 -20.14 -40.17
C PRO A 574 -35.39 -19.78 -39.58
N ALA A 575 -34.38 -19.65 -40.44
CA ALA A 575 -33.06 -19.12 -40.08
C ALA A 575 -33.15 -17.62 -39.73
N THR A 576 -32.17 -17.10 -38.99
CA THR A 576 -32.14 -15.68 -38.58
C THR A 576 -30.70 -15.15 -38.43
N VAL A 577 -30.55 -13.89 -38.00
CA VAL A 577 -29.24 -13.30 -37.68
C VAL A 577 -28.48 -14.14 -36.64
N PRO A 578 -27.13 -14.07 -36.59
CA PRO A 578 -26.36 -14.91 -35.68
C PRO A 578 -26.66 -14.60 -34.21
N ALA A 579 -26.31 -15.53 -33.32
CA ALA A 579 -26.34 -15.28 -31.88
C ALA A 579 -25.33 -14.19 -31.48
N VAL A 580 -25.50 -13.66 -30.26
CA VAL A 580 -24.50 -12.75 -29.66
C VAL A 580 -23.16 -13.48 -29.50
N VAL A 581 -22.06 -12.77 -29.75
CA VAL A 581 -20.71 -13.30 -29.55
C VAL A 581 -20.48 -13.58 -28.04
N PRO A 582 -20.22 -14.83 -27.63
CA PRO A 582 -20.31 -15.24 -26.22
C PRO A 582 -19.13 -14.79 -25.36
N MET A 583 -17.92 -14.69 -25.92
CA MET A 583 -16.71 -14.32 -25.18
C MET A 583 -15.81 -13.42 -26.03
N LEU A 584 -15.50 -12.23 -25.53
CA LEU A 584 -14.55 -11.27 -26.12
C LEU A 584 -13.52 -10.89 -25.05
N TYR A 585 -12.23 -11.00 -25.37
CA TYR A 585 -11.15 -10.66 -24.45
C TYR A 585 -9.90 -10.16 -25.18
N GLU A 586 -9.05 -9.44 -24.45
CA GLU A 586 -7.74 -8.99 -24.91
C GLU A 586 -6.69 -10.09 -24.78
N VAL A 587 -5.77 -10.15 -25.74
CA VAL A 587 -4.65 -11.09 -25.76
C VAL A 587 -3.32 -10.32 -25.74
N GLU A 588 -2.83 -10.03 -24.54
CA GLU A 588 -1.63 -9.20 -24.32
C GLU A 588 -0.38 -9.75 -25.03
N ASN A 589 -0.21 -11.08 -25.07
CA ASN A 589 0.97 -11.74 -25.61
C ASN A 589 1.05 -11.79 -27.15
N LYS A 590 0.00 -11.33 -27.85
CA LYS A 590 -0.06 -11.35 -29.33
C LYS A 590 0.24 -10.00 -29.98
N VAL A 591 0.44 -8.93 -29.21
CA VAL A 591 0.86 -7.64 -29.76
C VAL A 591 2.38 -7.63 -29.88
N PRO A 592 2.97 -7.38 -31.06
CA PRO A 592 4.42 -7.18 -31.18
C PRO A 592 4.86 -6.05 -30.24
N ALA A 593 5.93 -6.26 -29.45
CA ALA A 593 6.37 -5.31 -28.42
C ALA A 593 6.47 -3.86 -28.94
N LYS A 594 7.01 -3.68 -30.16
CA LYS A 594 7.16 -2.40 -30.88
C LYS A 594 5.85 -1.68 -31.23
N LEU A 595 4.70 -2.30 -31.02
CA LEU A 595 3.38 -1.80 -31.41
C LEU A 595 2.40 -1.72 -30.23
N ALA A 596 2.83 -2.06 -29.01
CA ALA A 596 1.95 -2.12 -27.83
C ALA A 596 1.38 -0.76 -27.37
N SER A 597 2.00 0.34 -27.81
CA SER A 597 1.51 1.71 -27.59
C SER A 597 0.45 2.16 -28.61
N SER A 598 0.30 1.44 -29.73
CA SER A 598 -0.59 1.84 -30.83
C SER A 598 -1.52 0.72 -31.34
N CYS A 599 -1.46 -0.46 -30.72
CA CYS A 599 -2.22 -1.63 -31.13
C CYS A 599 -2.79 -2.40 -29.93
N ILE A 600 -3.94 -3.03 -30.14
CA ILE A 600 -4.59 -3.94 -29.18
C ILE A 600 -4.97 -5.22 -29.92
N ALA A 601 -4.59 -6.38 -29.39
CA ALA A 601 -4.99 -7.68 -29.92
C ALA A 601 -6.22 -8.20 -29.16
N ILE A 602 -7.26 -8.52 -29.90
CA ILE A 602 -8.52 -9.06 -29.35
C ILE A 602 -8.83 -10.42 -29.96
N LYS A 603 -9.42 -11.29 -29.14
CA LYS A 603 -9.85 -12.63 -29.53
C LYS A 603 -11.27 -12.90 -29.02
N TRP A 604 -12.02 -13.66 -29.80
CA TRP A 604 -13.40 -14.04 -29.46
C TRP A 604 -13.74 -15.46 -29.89
N GLU A 605 -14.85 -15.97 -29.37
CA GLU A 605 -15.43 -17.25 -29.76
C GLU A 605 -16.51 -17.06 -30.83
N GLU A 606 -16.58 -17.97 -31.80
CA GLU A 606 -17.58 -17.91 -32.88
C GLU A 606 -19.00 -18.18 -32.32
N PRO A 607 -19.98 -17.29 -32.54
CA PRO A 607 -21.35 -17.50 -32.07
C PRO A 607 -22.11 -18.54 -32.91
N ASP A 608 -23.25 -19.01 -32.37
CA ASP A 608 -24.17 -19.87 -33.12
C ASP A 608 -24.69 -19.15 -34.38
N CYS A 609 -24.51 -19.80 -35.53
CA CYS A 609 -24.86 -19.32 -36.85
C CYS A 609 -26.39 -19.26 -37.11
N ARG A 610 -27.22 -19.91 -36.28
CA ARG A 610 -28.70 -19.91 -36.35
C ARG A 610 -29.25 -20.22 -37.75
N GLY A 611 -28.60 -21.18 -38.43
CA GLY A 611 -29.03 -21.71 -39.73
C GLY A 611 -28.42 -21.04 -40.97
N SER A 612 -27.60 -20.00 -40.82
CA SER A 612 -26.87 -19.38 -41.93
C SER A 612 -25.42 -19.12 -41.53
N PRO A 613 -24.43 -19.51 -42.35
CA PRO A 613 -23.01 -19.37 -42.00
C PRO A 613 -22.61 -17.93 -41.73
N ILE A 614 -21.76 -17.74 -40.73
CA ILE A 614 -21.20 -16.42 -40.37
C ILE A 614 -20.19 -16.03 -41.46
N THR A 615 -20.41 -14.87 -42.06
CA THR A 615 -19.61 -14.30 -43.15
C THR A 615 -18.52 -13.35 -42.65
N GLY A 616 -18.70 -12.75 -41.47
CA GLY A 616 -17.70 -11.87 -40.86
C GLY A 616 -18.14 -11.29 -39.51
N TYR A 617 -17.39 -10.29 -39.03
CA TYR A 617 -17.64 -9.61 -37.77
C TYR A 617 -17.45 -8.10 -37.89
N ASN A 618 -18.26 -7.33 -37.17
CA ASN A 618 -18.10 -5.89 -37.00
C ASN A 618 -17.59 -5.60 -35.58
N ILE A 619 -16.42 -4.99 -35.50
CA ILE A 619 -15.76 -4.63 -34.25
C ILE A 619 -15.91 -3.12 -34.08
N GLU A 620 -16.61 -2.69 -33.04
CA GLU A 620 -16.72 -1.29 -32.67
C GLU A 620 -15.72 -0.95 -31.57
N TYR A 621 -14.91 0.09 -31.79
CA TYR A 621 -13.90 0.55 -30.84
C TYR A 621 -13.81 2.08 -30.76
N GLY A 622 -13.51 2.60 -29.57
CA GLY A 622 -13.33 4.05 -29.33
C GLY A 622 -14.62 4.85 -29.51
N ASP A 623 -14.55 6.01 -30.16
CA ASP A 623 -15.70 6.87 -30.48
C ASP A 623 -16.51 6.33 -31.68
N ARG A 624 -17.01 5.08 -31.55
CA ARG A 624 -17.85 4.39 -32.54
C ARG A 624 -17.18 4.09 -33.90
N LYS A 625 -15.86 3.89 -33.93
CA LYS A 625 -15.19 3.40 -35.14
C LYS A 625 -15.55 1.94 -35.35
N ILE A 626 -15.98 1.56 -36.54
CA ILE A 626 -16.36 0.19 -36.89
C ILE A 626 -15.32 -0.38 -37.86
N LEU A 627 -14.75 -1.53 -37.50
CA LEU A 627 -13.88 -2.33 -38.36
C LEU A 627 -14.61 -3.63 -38.71
N THR A 628 -14.84 -3.85 -40.00
CA THR A 628 -15.40 -5.11 -40.51
C THR A 628 -14.26 -6.06 -40.85
N VAL A 629 -14.28 -7.23 -40.23
CA VAL A 629 -13.34 -8.32 -40.50
C VAL A 629 -14.10 -9.50 -41.12
N GLN A 630 -13.38 -10.33 -41.87
CA GLN A 630 -13.92 -11.57 -42.44
C GLN A 630 -14.20 -12.60 -41.33
N ARG A 631 -14.45 -13.87 -41.70
CA ARG A 631 -14.69 -14.98 -40.77
C ARG A 631 -13.41 -15.38 -40.00
N VAL A 632 -12.94 -14.51 -39.12
CA VAL A 632 -11.81 -14.70 -38.21
C VAL A 632 -12.27 -14.65 -36.76
N THR A 633 -11.49 -15.21 -35.84
CA THR A 633 -11.77 -15.18 -34.39
C THR A 633 -10.74 -14.36 -33.61
N GLU A 634 -9.79 -13.74 -34.31
CA GLU A 634 -8.79 -12.85 -33.74
C GLU A 634 -8.50 -11.67 -34.67
N CYS A 635 -8.25 -10.50 -34.08
CA CYS A 635 -7.93 -9.29 -34.83
C CYS A 635 -6.96 -8.40 -34.03
N LEU A 636 -6.03 -7.78 -34.75
CA LEU A 636 -5.14 -6.75 -34.21
C LEU A 636 -5.68 -5.37 -34.63
N LEU A 637 -6.21 -4.62 -33.67
CA LEU A 637 -6.57 -3.22 -33.86
C LEU A 637 -5.28 -2.40 -33.93
N LYS A 638 -5.12 -1.58 -34.97
CA LYS A 638 -3.92 -0.75 -35.21
C LYS A 638 -4.28 0.74 -35.21
N ASN A 639 -3.26 1.60 -35.15
CA ASN A 639 -3.36 3.06 -35.20
C ASN A 639 -4.19 3.66 -34.05
N LEU A 640 -4.03 3.10 -32.85
CA LEU A 640 -4.62 3.60 -31.62
C LEU A 640 -3.70 4.64 -30.97
N GLN A 641 -4.29 5.55 -30.19
CA GLN A 641 -3.54 6.52 -29.41
C GLN A 641 -2.91 5.84 -28.19
N PRO A 642 -1.68 6.20 -27.80
CA PRO A 642 -1.03 5.67 -26.61
C PRO A 642 -1.70 6.15 -25.32
N ASP A 643 -1.51 5.39 -24.25
CA ASP A 643 -2.08 5.64 -22.92
C ASP A 643 -3.60 5.92 -22.89
N THR A 644 -4.33 5.39 -23.87
CA THR A 644 -5.76 5.70 -24.07
C THR A 644 -6.61 4.47 -23.86
N THR A 645 -7.67 4.61 -23.05
CA THR A 645 -8.62 3.52 -22.79
C THR A 645 -9.66 3.43 -23.91
N TYR A 646 -9.70 2.30 -24.60
CA TYR A 646 -10.67 1.98 -25.64
C TYR A 646 -11.78 1.08 -25.10
N LYS A 647 -13.02 1.45 -25.45
CA LYS A 647 -14.23 0.65 -25.27
C LYS A 647 -14.43 -0.19 -26.52
N ILE A 648 -14.51 -1.52 -26.40
CA ILE A 648 -14.59 -2.44 -27.55
C ILE A 648 -15.78 -3.38 -27.39
N ARG A 649 -16.57 -3.57 -28.45
CA ARG A 649 -17.63 -4.58 -28.57
C ARG A 649 -17.68 -5.14 -29.99
N ILE A 650 -18.19 -6.36 -30.15
CA ILE A 650 -18.20 -7.07 -31.43
C ILE A 650 -19.60 -7.62 -31.75
N GLN A 651 -19.96 -7.71 -33.02
CA GLN A 651 -21.17 -8.38 -33.51
C GLN A 651 -20.83 -9.26 -34.72
N ALA A 652 -21.50 -10.39 -34.86
CA ALA A 652 -21.33 -11.32 -35.98
C ALA A 652 -22.27 -10.98 -37.14
N ILE A 653 -21.88 -11.37 -38.34
CA ILE A 653 -22.57 -11.07 -39.59
C ILE A 653 -22.88 -12.38 -40.31
N ASN A 654 -24.12 -12.54 -40.78
CA ASN A 654 -24.48 -13.56 -41.76
C ASN A 654 -25.32 -12.94 -42.89
N HIS A 655 -25.88 -13.78 -43.77
CA HIS A 655 -26.71 -13.33 -44.88
C HIS A 655 -28.00 -12.61 -44.45
N TYR A 656 -28.51 -12.89 -43.24
CA TYR A 656 -29.73 -12.27 -42.69
C TYR A 656 -29.44 -10.96 -41.95
N GLY A 657 -28.18 -10.64 -41.66
CA GLY A 657 -27.78 -9.38 -41.05
C GLY A 657 -26.86 -9.53 -39.84
N LEU A 658 -26.95 -8.55 -38.94
CA LEU A 658 -26.05 -8.38 -37.80
C LEU A 658 -26.64 -8.99 -36.53
N SER A 659 -25.80 -9.67 -35.73
CA SER A 659 -26.16 -10.08 -34.38
C SER A 659 -26.25 -8.87 -33.44
N PRO A 660 -26.87 -9.02 -32.25
CA PRO A 660 -26.64 -8.10 -31.15
C PRO A 660 -25.14 -8.00 -30.81
N PHE A 661 -24.73 -6.86 -30.26
CA PHE A 661 -23.36 -6.65 -29.77
C PHE A 661 -23.05 -7.54 -28.56
N SER A 662 -21.80 -7.98 -28.47
CA SER A 662 -21.20 -8.63 -27.31
C SER A 662 -21.20 -7.73 -26.07
N GLN A 663 -20.82 -8.31 -24.93
CA GLN A 663 -20.43 -7.52 -23.76
C GLN A 663 -19.29 -6.55 -24.12
N LEU A 664 -19.35 -5.36 -23.54
CA LEU A 664 -18.35 -4.32 -23.71
C LEU A 664 -17.11 -4.60 -22.85
N ILE A 665 -15.94 -4.64 -23.47
CA ILE A 665 -14.64 -4.67 -22.76
C ILE A 665 -13.97 -3.29 -22.77
N ARG A 666 -13.15 -3.02 -21.75
CA ARG A 666 -12.33 -1.82 -21.65
C ARG A 666 -10.87 -2.23 -21.56
N THR A 667 -10.05 -1.72 -22.47
CA THR A 667 -8.62 -2.00 -22.55
C THR A 667 -7.86 -0.70 -22.78
N LYS A 668 -6.63 -0.61 -22.28
CA LYS A 668 -5.82 0.61 -22.34
C LYS A 668 -4.55 0.32 -23.13
N THR A 669 -4.28 1.13 -24.15
CA THR A 669 -2.99 1.10 -24.86
C THR A 669 -1.87 1.52 -23.91
N LYS A 670 -0.65 1.00 -24.13
CA LYS A 670 0.48 1.33 -23.27
C LYS A 670 1.00 2.75 -23.55
N PRO A 671 1.60 3.44 -22.57
CA PRO A 671 2.21 4.74 -22.79
C PRO A 671 3.42 4.64 -23.74
N LEU A 672 3.72 5.74 -24.44
CA LEU A 672 4.93 5.86 -25.25
C LEU A 672 6.19 5.69 -24.38
N PRO A 673 7.23 4.97 -24.85
CA PRO A 673 8.48 4.91 -24.14
C PRO A 673 9.14 6.29 -24.07
N LEU A 674 9.72 6.63 -22.91
CA LEU A 674 10.36 7.92 -22.62
C LEU A 674 11.61 8.13 -23.47
N ASP A 675 11.93 9.38 -23.79
CA ASP A 675 13.18 9.77 -24.47
C ASP A 675 14.44 9.24 -23.73
N PRO A 676 15.53 8.92 -24.46
CA PRO A 676 16.74 8.39 -23.85
C PRO A 676 17.36 9.40 -22.87
N PRO A 677 17.89 8.92 -21.74
CA PRO A 677 18.48 9.78 -20.73
C PRO A 677 19.84 10.31 -21.20
N HIS A 678 20.24 11.46 -20.67
CA HIS A 678 21.60 11.97 -20.88
C HIS A 678 22.62 11.03 -20.24
N LEU A 679 23.70 10.71 -20.96
CA LEU A 679 24.79 9.84 -20.51
C LEU A 679 26.04 10.66 -20.20
N ASP A 680 26.53 10.57 -18.97
CA ASP A 680 27.73 11.23 -18.50
C ASP A 680 28.77 10.24 -17.97
N CYS A 681 30.06 10.54 -18.17
CA CYS A 681 31.14 9.81 -17.53
C CYS A 681 31.61 10.56 -16.27
N VAL A 682 31.46 9.92 -15.11
CA VAL A 682 31.77 10.51 -13.80
C VAL A 682 33.18 10.18 -13.34
N VAL A 683 33.74 9.05 -13.78
CA VAL A 683 35.11 8.63 -13.44
C VAL A 683 35.81 8.07 -14.66
N TYR A 684 36.92 8.71 -15.03
CA TYR A 684 37.81 8.29 -16.10
C TYR A 684 38.99 7.48 -15.52
N GLY A 685 38.87 6.15 -15.53
CA GLY A 685 39.98 5.25 -15.21
C GLY A 685 40.75 4.84 -16.46
N HIS A 686 41.95 4.28 -16.26
CA HIS A 686 42.79 3.79 -17.35
C HIS A 686 42.33 2.45 -17.94
N GLN A 687 41.61 1.64 -17.16
CA GLN A 687 40.99 0.39 -17.62
C GLN A 687 39.48 0.33 -17.38
N SER A 688 38.88 1.44 -16.93
CA SER A 688 37.46 1.48 -16.62
C SER A 688 36.86 2.87 -16.77
N LEU A 689 35.61 2.94 -17.20
CA LEU A 689 34.80 4.16 -17.21
C LEU A 689 33.59 3.95 -16.30
N LYS A 690 33.31 4.91 -15.40
CA LYS A 690 32.07 4.91 -14.60
C LYS A 690 31.08 5.87 -15.22
N LEU A 691 30.06 5.31 -15.87
CA LEU A 691 29.01 6.05 -16.54
C LEU A 691 27.80 6.22 -15.63
N LYS A 692 27.11 7.36 -15.76
CA LYS A 692 25.90 7.72 -15.03
C LYS A 692 24.89 8.32 -16.01
N TRP A 693 23.60 8.04 -15.80
CA TRP A 693 22.52 8.56 -16.63
C TRP A 693 21.26 8.83 -15.82
N GLY A 694 20.39 9.69 -16.35
CA GLY A 694 19.09 10.04 -15.75
C GLY A 694 19.07 11.41 -15.07
N ASN A 695 17.91 12.07 -15.09
CA ASN A 695 17.72 13.42 -14.53
C ASN A 695 17.43 13.37 -13.02
N SER A 696 17.98 14.31 -12.25
CA SER A 696 17.69 14.47 -10.81
C SER A 696 16.24 14.92 -10.50
N SER A 697 15.41 15.13 -11.52
CA SER A 697 14.03 15.63 -11.40
C SER A 697 12.93 14.57 -11.40
N SER A 698 13.21 13.31 -11.74
CA SER A 698 12.19 12.25 -11.69
C SER A 698 12.15 11.58 -10.30
N LYS A 699 11.81 12.37 -9.28
CA LYS A 699 11.39 11.86 -7.96
C LYS A 699 9.87 11.66 -7.99
N GLY A 700 9.42 10.49 -8.44
CA GLY A 700 8.00 10.13 -8.34
C GLY A 700 7.72 8.79 -9.00
N LEU A 701 7.13 7.88 -8.22
CA LEU A 701 6.41 6.59 -8.48
C LEU A 701 6.74 5.67 -9.68
N LEU A 702 7.54 6.06 -10.67
CA LEU A 702 7.82 5.31 -11.90
C LEU A 702 9.23 4.71 -11.95
N SER A 703 10.09 4.98 -10.95
CA SER A 703 11.50 4.54 -10.96
C SER A 703 11.69 3.02 -10.90
N ASN A 704 10.67 2.28 -10.46
CA ASN A 704 10.73 0.83 -10.31
C ASN A 704 10.30 0.07 -11.58
N LEU A 705 9.80 0.78 -12.60
CA LEU A 705 9.24 0.20 -13.83
C LEU A 705 10.06 0.53 -15.09
N ILE A 706 11.22 1.20 -14.92
CA ILE A 706 12.09 1.66 -16.01
C ILE A 706 13.46 1.01 -15.85
N SER A 707 13.87 0.22 -16.83
CA SER A 707 15.23 -0.30 -17.01
C SER A 707 15.97 0.49 -18.09
N TYR A 708 17.28 0.29 -18.21
CA TYR A 708 18.13 0.98 -19.18
C TYR A 708 19.03 -0.04 -19.88
N ASN A 709 19.16 0.09 -21.20
CA ASN A 709 20.17 -0.62 -21.98
C ASN A 709 21.31 0.34 -22.30
N LEU A 710 22.52 0.00 -21.87
CA LEU A 710 23.76 0.68 -22.26
C LEU A 710 24.48 -0.19 -23.29
N LEU A 711 24.87 0.42 -24.40
CA LEU A 711 25.56 -0.24 -25.50
C LEU A 711 26.94 0.37 -25.70
N ILE A 712 27.90 -0.47 -26.11
CA ILE A 712 29.25 -0.07 -26.53
C ILE A 712 29.51 -0.53 -27.96
N GLU A 713 30.21 0.28 -28.75
CA GLU A 713 30.68 -0.06 -30.09
C GLU A 713 31.85 -1.07 -30.03
N ASP A 714 31.74 -2.16 -30.79
CA ASP A 714 32.81 -3.13 -30.97
C ASP A 714 33.79 -2.73 -32.10
N ARG A 715 34.84 -3.54 -32.33
CA ARG A 715 35.82 -3.29 -33.40
C ARG A 715 35.24 -3.37 -34.81
N SER A 716 34.04 -3.95 -34.96
CA SER A 716 33.31 -4.06 -36.24
C SER A 716 32.33 -2.90 -36.47
N GLY A 717 32.25 -1.94 -35.54
CA GLY A 717 31.30 -0.81 -35.61
C GLY A 717 29.88 -1.16 -35.16
N ARG A 718 29.66 -2.35 -34.58
CA ARG A 718 28.35 -2.78 -34.07
C ARG A 718 28.22 -2.45 -32.59
N PHE A 719 27.04 -1.99 -32.19
CA PHE A 719 26.73 -1.70 -30.80
C PHE A 719 26.21 -2.96 -30.08
N SER A 720 26.84 -3.30 -28.96
CA SER A 720 26.50 -4.47 -28.13
C SER A 720 26.07 -4.03 -26.73
N ILE A 721 25.03 -4.67 -26.18
CA ILE A 721 24.53 -4.34 -24.84
C ILE A 721 25.53 -4.83 -23.79
N ILE A 722 26.01 -3.91 -22.96
CA ILE A 722 26.94 -4.17 -21.85
C ILE A 722 26.28 -4.04 -20.47
N TYR A 723 25.10 -3.42 -20.42
CA TYR A 723 24.31 -3.33 -19.20
C TYR A 723 22.82 -3.28 -19.53
N HIS A 724 22.03 -4.06 -18.78
CA HIS A 724 20.58 -4.03 -18.75
C HIS A 724 20.14 -4.00 -17.28
N GLY A 725 19.33 -3.02 -16.90
CA GLY A 725 18.75 -2.97 -15.56
C GLY A 725 18.32 -1.57 -15.10
N PRO A 726 17.76 -1.45 -13.88
CA PRO A 726 17.17 -0.21 -13.38
C PRO A 726 18.20 0.78 -12.80
N CYS A 727 19.46 0.38 -12.64
CA CYS A 727 20.46 1.25 -12.05
C CYS A 727 20.84 2.37 -13.03
N GLN A 728 21.03 3.56 -12.47
CA GLN A 728 21.41 4.77 -13.21
C GLN A 728 22.93 4.94 -13.33
N THR A 729 23.71 3.93 -12.95
CA THR A 729 25.17 3.96 -13.01
C THR A 729 25.72 2.60 -13.37
N HIS A 730 26.74 2.55 -14.22
CA HIS A 730 27.46 1.33 -14.53
C HIS A 730 28.95 1.59 -14.73
N LYS A 731 29.77 0.65 -14.23
CA LYS A 731 31.22 0.69 -14.38
C LYS A 731 31.64 -0.30 -15.47
N VAL A 732 32.02 0.24 -16.62
CA VAL A 732 32.61 -0.53 -17.72
C VAL A 732 34.07 -0.81 -17.36
N ASN A 733 34.48 -2.08 -17.37
CA ASN A 733 35.84 -2.51 -17.03
C ASN A 733 36.53 -3.15 -18.25
N ARG A 734 37.81 -3.54 -18.09
CA ARG A 734 38.63 -4.20 -19.13
C ARG A 734 38.81 -3.36 -20.40
N LEU A 735 38.79 -2.05 -20.25
CA LEU A 735 39.08 -1.12 -21.33
C LEU A 735 40.60 -0.95 -21.48
N SER A 736 41.03 -0.65 -22.69
CA SER A 736 42.41 -0.23 -22.95
C SER A 736 42.61 1.23 -22.56
N GLU A 737 43.79 1.57 -22.02
CA GLU A 737 44.15 2.95 -21.68
C GLU A 737 44.19 3.86 -22.91
N TYR A 738 43.93 5.15 -22.70
CA TYR A 738 43.97 6.18 -23.73
C TYR A 738 43.29 5.79 -25.05
N THR A 739 42.17 5.08 -24.93
CA THR A 739 41.40 4.56 -26.06
C THR A 739 40.01 5.17 -26.02
N GLN A 740 39.53 5.61 -27.18
CA GLN A 740 38.22 6.20 -27.35
C GLN A 740 37.16 5.11 -27.53
N TYR A 741 36.08 5.17 -26.76
CA TYR A 741 34.95 4.24 -26.84
C TYR A 741 33.67 5.01 -27.11
N LYS A 742 32.83 4.45 -27.98
CA LYS A 742 31.53 5.01 -28.32
C LYS A 742 30.41 4.23 -27.64
N PHE A 743 29.45 4.95 -27.08
CA PHE A 743 28.34 4.42 -26.31
C PHE A 743 27.00 4.95 -26.83
N LYS A 744 25.96 4.15 -26.62
CA LYS A 744 24.56 4.57 -26.76
C LYS A 744 23.77 4.09 -25.55
N ILE A 745 22.70 4.79 -25.22
CA ILE A 745 21.81 4.42 -24.13
C ILE A 745 20.36 4.51 -24.59
N GLN A 746 19.51 3.60 -24.10
CA GLN A 746 18.07 3.67 -24.27
C GLN A 746 17.37 3.35 -22.95
N THR A 747 16.27 4.03 -22.72
CA THR A 747 15.26 3.74 -21.69
C THR A 747 14.45 2.53 -22.12
N CYS A 748 14.19 1.60 -21.21
CA CYS A 748 13.36 0.44 -21.43
C CYS A 748 12.26 0.47 -20.37
N SER A 749 11.01 0.30 -20.78
CA SER A 749 9.89 0.10 -19.85
C SER A 749 9.59 -1.40 -19.73
N GLU A 750 8.67 -1.79 -18.83
CA GLU A 750 8.16 -3.18 -18.77
C GLU A 750 7.57 -3.69 -20.10
N ALA A 751 7.32 -2.81 -21.09
CA ALA A 751 6.62 -3.17 -22.31
C ALA A 751 7.36 -2.85 -23.62
N ASP A 752 8.30 -1.90 -23.63
CA ASP A 752 8.95 -1.42 -24.86
C ASP A 752 10.36 -0.86 -24.63
N GLU A 753 11.20 -0.95 -25.66
CA GLU A 753 12.51 -0.30 -25.74
C GLU A 753 12.35 1.09 -26.37
N GLY A 754 12.66 2.13 -25.60
CA GLY A 754 12.68 3.51 -26.07
C GLY A 754 13.76 3.77 -27.13
N PRO A 755 13.71 4.94 -27.79
CA PRO A 755 14.65 5.25 -28.85
C PRO A 755 16.09 5.28 -28.35
N LEU A 756 17.02 4.79 -29.17
CA LEU A 756 18.46 4.87 -28.90
C LEU A 756 18.92 6.33 -28.90
N SER A 757 19.76 6.68 -27.91
CA SER A 757 20.43 7.97 -27.87
C SER A 757 21.35 8.19 -29.09
N GLY A 758 21.77 9.44 -29.26
CA GLY A 758 22.96 9.77 -30.05
C GLY A 758 24.21 9.07 -29.51
N ILE A 759 25.30 9.13 -30.29
CA ILE A 759 26.57 8.49 -29.93
C ILE A 759 27.32 9.36 -28.92
N TYR A 760 27.53 8.83 -27.73
CA TYR A 760 28.40 9.40 -26.71
C TYR A 760 29.80 8.84 -26.84
N THR A 761 30.81 9.69 -26.75
CA THR A 761 32.20 9.25 -26.92
C THR A 761 33.04 9.63 -25.72
N PHE A 762 33.67 8.63 -25.10
CA PHE A 762 34.51 8.82 -23.91
C PHE A 762 35.88 8.18 -24.11
N THR A 763 36.93 8.84 -23.64
CA THR A 763 38.31 8.36 -23.74
C THR A 763 38.82 7.94 -22.37
N THR A 764 39.36 6.74 -22.23
CA THR A 764 39.98 6.26 -20.99
C THR A 764 41.25 7.04 -20.64
N ALA A 765 41.58 7.13 -19.35
CA ALA A 765 42.80 7.79 -18.91
C ALA A 765 44.06 6.98 -19.29
N LYS A 766 45.24 7.61 -19.26
CA LYS A 766 46.53 6.90 -19.34
C LYS A 766 46.80 6.15 -18.02
N THR A 767 47.49 5.03 -18.09
CA THR A 767 47.88 4.21 -16.93
C THR A 767 48.97 4.93 -16.15
N PRO A 768 48.76 5.19 -14.83
CA PRO A 768 49.79 5.74 -13.97
C PRO A 768 50.88 4.69 -13.70
N PRO A 769 52.12 5.10 -13.42
CA PRO A 769 53.19 4.19 -13.03
C PRO A 769 52.85 3.37 -11.79
N ALA A 770 53.37 2.14 -11.74
CA ALA A 770 53.21 1.26 -10.59
C ALA A 770 53.91 1.81 -9.33
N THR A 771 53.43 1.43 -8.15
CA THR A 771 54.07 1.79 -6.88
C THR A 771 55.48 1.19 -6.80
N LEU A 772 56.47 2.04 -6.53
CA LEU A 772 57.84 1.60 -6.30
C LEU A 772 58.01 0.93 -4.92
N LYS A 773 58.99 0.05 -4.80
CA LYS A 773 59.46 -0.45 -3.50
C LYS A 773 60.11 0.68 -2.69
N ALA A 774 60.22 0.48 -1.38
CA ALA A 774 60.89 1.44 -0.50
C ALA A 774 62.32 1.74 -0.99
N PRO A 775 62.75 3.01 -1.06
CA PRO A 775 64.08 3.36 -1.54
C PRO A 775 65.16 2.81 -0.59
N LYS A 776 66.26 2.30 -1.14
CA LYS A 776 67.38 1.77 -0.37
C LYS A 776 68.37 2.89 -0.06
N LEU A 777 68.89 2.90 1.16
CA LEU A 777 69.96 3.80 1.56
C LEU A 777 71.30 3.11 1.35
N GLN A 778 72.21 3.75 0.62
CA GLN A 778 73.57 3.29 0.31
C GLN A 778 74.57 4.41 0.64
N HIS A 779 75.85 4.05 0.82
CA HIS A 779 76.93 5.00 1.12
C HIS A 779 76.60 5.98 2.28
N VAL A 780 76.15 5.40 3.40
CA VAL A 780 75.68 6.14 4.58
C VAL A 780 76.86 6.53 5.48
N ASN A 781 77.16 7.82 5.53
CA ASN A 781 78.16 8.43 6.41
C ASN A 781 77.48 9.35 7.43
N SER A 782 78.23 9.88 8.41
CA SER A 782 77.71 10.77 9.45
C SER A 782 77.03 12.05 8.94
N ASN A 783 77.29 12.45 7.69
CA ASN A 783 76.75 13.67 7.08
C ASN A 783 76.19 13.49 5.66
N THR A 784 76.25 12.30 5.07
CA THR A 784 75.79 12.04 3.68
C THR A 784 75.13 10.67 3.56
N CYS A 785 74.12 10.55 2.70
CA CYS A 785 73.42 9.30 2.42
C CYS A 785 72.95 9.32 0.98
N GLU A 786 73.24 8.26 0.23
CA GLU A 786 72.70 8.06 -1.10
C GLU A 786 71.39 7.27 -1.02
N VAL A 787 70.33 7.86 -1.54
CA VAL A 787 69.01 7.23 -1.64
C VAL A 787 68.87 6.68 -3.04
N LYS A 788 68.72 5.36 -3.20
CA LYS A 788 68.61 4.67 -4.49
C LYS A 788 67.30 3.91 -4.60
N TRP A 789 66.66 3.96 -5.76
CA TRP A 789 65.41 3.25 -6.02
C TRP A 789 65.44 2.44 -7.32
N GLU A 790 64.44 1.57 -7.49
CA GLU A 790 64.28 0.72 -8.67
C GLU A 790 63.82 1.56 -9.87
N SER A 791 64.38 1.29 -11.06
CA SER A 791 63.90 1.91 -12.30
C SER A 791 62.68 1.15 -12.81
N LEU A 792 61.66 1.86 -13.27
CA LEU A 792 60.57 1.30 -14.06
C LEU A 792 60.87 1.40 -15.56
N GLU A 793 60.37 0.44 -16.32
CA GLU A 793 60.42 0.50 -17.79
C GLU A 793 59.46 1.59 -18.33
N PRO A 794 59.77 2.22 -19.48
CA PRO A 794 58.88 3.15 -20.15
C PRO A 794 57.51 2.52 -20.46
N ILE A 795 56.43 3.20 -20.12
CA ILE A 795 55.06 2.67 -20.32
C ILE A 795 54.60 3.02 -21.74
N LYS A 796 54.60 2.02 -22.64
CA LYS A 796 54.28 2.20 -24.08
C LYS A 796 55.12 3.30 -24.76
N GLY A 797 56.40 3.36 -24.43
CA GLY A 797 57.35 4.33 -25.00
C GLY A 797 57.37 5.70 -24.31
N ASP A 798 56.45 5.96 -23.37
CA ASP A 798 56.47 7.19 -22.58
C ASP A 798 57.55 7.11 -21.46
N PRO A 799 58.47 8.09 -21.36
CA PRO A 799 59.55 8.07 -20.38
C PRO A 799 59.06 8.24 -18.94
N ILE A 800 59.82 7.69 -17.99
CA ILE A 800 59.53 7.74 -16.55
C ILE A 800 60.47 8.72 -15.85
N VAL A 801 59.91 9.57 -15.00
CA VAL A 801 60.62 10.48 -14.09
C VAL A 801 60.27 10.17 -12.65
N TYR A 802 61.08 10.59 -11.69
CA TYR A 802 60.91 10.26 -10.28
C TYR A 802 60.84 11.52 -9.42
N ASN A 803 59.97 11.50 -8.41
CA ASN A 803 59.89 12.51 -7.36
C ASN A 803 60.29 11.86 -6.02
N LEU A 804 61.34 12.37 -5.39
CA LEU A 804 61.78 11.94 -4.07
C LEU A 804 61.36 12.96 -3.01
N GLN A 805 60.64 12.49 -2.00
CA GLN A 805 60.23 13.27 -0.84
C GLN A 805 61.01 12.87 0.40
N LEU A 806 61.41 13.88 1.17
CA LEU A 806 61.97 13.75 2.50
C LEU A 806 60.92 14.20 3.52
N ILE A 807 60.60 13.31 4.45
CA ILE A 807 59.68 13.56 5.55
C ILE A 807 60.54 13.71 6.81
N THR A 808 60.39 14.86 7.46
CA THR A 808 61.04 15.20 8.74
C THR A 808 59.97 15.60 9.75
N ASP A 809 60.38 15.83 11.01
CA ASP A 809 59.48 16.32 12.05
C ASP A 809 58.91 17.73 11.76
N LYS A 810 59.53 18.47 10.82
CA LYS A 810 59.10 19.81 10.39
C LYS A 810 58.14 19.81 9.19
N GLY A 811 57.98 18.68 8.50
CA GLY A 811 57.15 18.60 7.29
C GLY A 811 57.70 17.67 6.21
N THR A 812 57.07 17.70 5.04
CA THR A 812 57.44 16.90 3.87
C THR A 812 57.94 17.81 2.75
N ASP A 813 59.19 17.61 2.34
CA ASP A 813 59.84 18.40 1.29
C ASP A 813 60.10 17.53 0.05
N LEU A 814 59.85 18.07 -1.15
CA LEU A 814 60.29 17.46 -2.41
C LEU A 814 61.77 17.81 -2.61
N ILE A 815 62.64 16.81 -2.53
CA ILE A 815 64.10 17.01 -2.55
C ILE A 815 64.74 16.66 -3.90
N TYR A 816 64.04 15.92 -4.76
CA TYR A 816 64.51 15.61 -6.11
C TYR A 816 63.35 15.35 -7.08
N LYS A 817 63.50 15.83 -8.31
CA LYS A 817 62.64 15.55 -9.46
C LYS A 817 63.50 15.35 -10.71
N GLY A 818 63.44 14.17 -11.34
CA GLY A 818 64.21 13.89 -12.55
C GLY A 818 64.28 12.41 -12.92
N PRO A 819 65.01 12.05 -14.00
CA PRO A 819 65.04 10.69 -14.54
C PRO A 819 66.01 9.75 -13.79
N ASN A 820 66.98 10.27 -13.04
CA ASN A 820 67.96 9.45 -12.32
C ASN A 820 67.31 8.62 -11.20
N THR A 821 67.93 7.49 -10.87
CA THR A 821 67.43 6.51 -9.88
C THR A 821 68.21 6.51 -8.56
N SER A 822 69.14 7.45 -8.39
CA SER A 822 69.76 7.74 -7.10
C SER A 822 69.93 9.23 -6.87
N PHE A 823 69.93 9.61 -5.59
CA PHE A 823 70.12 10.98 -5.14
C PHE A 823 70.92 11.01 -3.84
N SER A 824 72.00 11.78 -3.81
CA SER A 824 72.82 11.95 -2.61
C SER A 824 72.33 13.15 -1.79
N PHE A 825 72.01 12.90 -0.51
CA PHE A 825 71.55 13.92 0.43
C PHE A 825 72.61 14.15 1.52
N SER A 826 72.96 15.41 1.77
CA SER A 826 74.12 15.78 2.61
C SER A 826 73.83 16.80 3.73
N LYS A 827 72.58 16.89 4.20
CA LYS A 827 72.13 17.89 5.19
C LYS A 827 71.47 17.25 6.41
N PHE A 828 72.17 16.37 7.12
CA PHE A 828 71.63 15.69 8.30
C PHE A 828 71.85 16.49 9.58
N VAL A 829 70.83 16.53 10.43
CA VAL A 829 70.89 17.03 11.80
C VAL A 829 70.93 15.82 12.74
N THR A 830 71.89 15.80 13.67
CA THR A 830 72.04 14.75 14.66
C THR A 830 70.78 14.63 15.53
N ASN A 831 70.37 13.40 15.89
CA ASN A 831 69.14 13.10 16.64
C ASN A 831 67.80 13.43 15.92
N SER A 832 67.80 13.62 14.60
CA SER A 832 66.55 13.77 13.83
C SER A 832 66.20 12.50 13.05
N HIS A 833 64.91 12.22 12.90
CA HIS A 833 64.42 11.10 12.11
C HIS A 833 64.07 11.54 10.69
N TYR A 834 64.66 10.90 9.69
CA TYR A 834 64.43 11.20 8.27
C TYR A 834 63.74 10.02 7.61
N ARG A 835 62.66 10.26 6.87
CA ARG A 835 61.96 9.24 6.09
C ARG A 835 61.95 9.61 4.61
N PHE A 836 62.38 8.70 3.74
CA PHE A 836 62.41 8.91 2.29
C PHE A 836 61.31 8.11 1.60
N LYS A 837 60.55 8.74 0.71
CA LYS A 837 59.57 8.08 -0.18
C LYS A 837 59.76 8.58 -1.60
N VAL A 838 59.58 7.69 -2.58
CA VAL A 838 59.73 8.02 -4.00
C VAL A 838 58.47 7.64 -4.77
N CYS A 839 58.04 8.44 -5.74
CA CYS A 839 57.03 8.04 -6.72
C CYS A 839 57.58 8.16 -8.15
N ALA A 840 57.05 7.34 -9.04
CA ALA A 840 57.32 7.42 -10.47
C ALA A 840 56.22 8.21 -11.17
N GLY A 841 56.59 9.01 -12.16
CA GLY A 841 55.72 9.80 -13.03
C GLY A 841 55.95 9.44 -14.48
N ARG A 842 54.88 9.24 -15.23
CA ARG A 842 54.91 8.99 -16.68
C ARG A 842 54.82 10.33 -17.40
N GLN A 843 55.82 10.69 -18.19
CA GLN A 843 55.78 11.88 -19.04
C GLN A 843 55.28 11.50 -20.43
N TYR A 844 54.34 12.27 -20.97
CA TYR A 844 53.80 12.03 -22.30
C TYR A 844 53.49 13.34 -23.02
N GLN A 845 53.61 13.32 -24.35
CA GLN A 845 53.34 14.48 -25.20
C GLN A 845 51.82 14.63 -25.42
N THR A 846 51.30 15.84 -25.26
CA THR A 846 49.94 16.22 -25.63
C THR A 846 49.98 17.43 -26.57
N SER A 847 48.84 17.77 -27.19
CA SER A 847 48.69 19.01 -27.97
C SER A 847 48.95 20.29 -27.15
N ALA A 848 48.87 20.21 -25.81
CA ALA A 848 49.15 21.30 -24.88
C ALA A 848 50.59 21.28 -24.30
N GLY A 849 51.46 20.39 -24.78
CA GLY A 849 52.83 20.20 -24.28
C GLY A 849 53.04 18.89 -23.51
N ILE A 850 54.18 18.77 -22.81
CA ILE A 850 54.52 17.60 -22.00
C ILE A 850 53.67 17.59 -20.72
N GLN A 851 52.94 16.51 -20.49
CA GLN A 851 52.20 16.28 -19.26
C GLN A 851 52.81 15.14 -18.46
N GLU A 852 52.68 15.21 -17.12
CA GLU A 852 53.21 14.21 -16.19
C GLU A 852 52.08 13.57 -15.39
N LEU A 853 51.98 12.24 -15.47
CA LEU A 853 51.04 11.45 -14.68
C LEU A 853 51.78 10.73 -13.55
N TRP A 854 51.62 11.22 -12.33
CA TRP A 854 52.29 10.69 -11.14
C TRP A 854 51.55 9.48 -10.55
N GLY A 855 52.29 8.41 -10.30
CA GLY A 855 51.84 7.24 -9.55
C GLY A 855 51.90 7.46 -8.03
N PRO A 856 51.44 6.49 -7.25
CA PRO A 856 51.50 6.54 -5.79
C PRO A 856 52.95 6.52 -5.26
N TYR A 857 53.17 7.17 -4.10
CA TYR A 857 54.45 7.13 -3.39
C TYR A 857 54.72 5.75 -2.79
N SER A 858 55.99 5.36 -2.81
CA SER A 858 56.51 4.14 -2.17
C SER A 858 56.30 4.16 -0.65
N PRO A 859 56.42 2.99 0.02
CA PRO A 859 56.67 2.95 1.46
C PRO A 859 57.93 3.75 1.83
N SER A 860 57.99 4.26 3.07
CA SER A 860 59.12 5.07 3.54
C SER A 860 60.26 4.25 4.09
N THR A 861 61.49 4.69 3.82
CA THR A 861 62.70 4.18 4.48
C THR A 861 63.17 5.16 5.55
N LEU A 862 63.36 4.67 6.78
CA LEU A 862 63.78 5.48 7.94
C LEU A 862 65.31 5.54 8.03
N PHE A 863 65.84 6.73 8.33
CA PHE A 863 67.23 6.98 8.64
C PHE A 863 67.38 7.82 9.91
N SER A 864 68.29 7.40 10.80
CA SER A 864 68.61 8.10 12.06
C SER A 864 70.14 8.15 12.23
N PRO A 865 70.78 9.32 12.15
CA PRO A 865 72.22 9.45 12.35
C PRO A 865 72.59 9.34 13.85
N HIS A 866 73.40 8.33 14.22
CA HIS A 866 73.85 8.09 15.61
C HIS A 866 75.16 8.85 15.97
N LYS A 867 75.30 9.28 17.25
CA LYS A 867 76.56 9.78 17.86
C LYS A 867 77.55 8.63 18.09
N GLN A 868 78.81 8.78 17.67
CA GLN A 868 79.91 7.95 18.18
C GLN A 868 80.32 8.42 19.58
N HIS A 869 80.48 7.49 20.53
CA HIS A 869 81.19 7.71 21.80
C HIS A 869 82.35 6.71 21.94
N PRO A 870 83.49 7.10 22.55
CA PRO A 870 84.69 6.29 22.66
C PRO A 870 84.59 5.21 23.76
N GLY A 871 85.28 4.08 23.58
CA GLY A 871 85.37 2.98 24.55
C GLY A 871 86.02 3.40 25.89
N PRO A 872 85.81 2.62 26.98
CA PRO A 872 86.63 1.43 27.29
C PRO A 872 85.75 0.29 27.90
N GLY A 873 86.17 -0.96 28.15
CA GLY A 873 87.20 -1.44 29.07
C GLY A 873 86.62 -2.62 29.89
N LYS A 874 87.48 -3.56 30.27
CA LYS A 874 87.21 -4.93 30.79
C LYS A 874 86.41 -5.06 32.12
N GLY A 875 85.89 -6.28 32.34
CA GLY A 875 85.54 -6.89 33.65
C GLY A 875 84.04 -6.83 33.95
N GLY A 876 83.30 -7.89 34.30
CA GLY A 876 83.59 -9.11 35.04
C GLY A 876 82.68 -9.14 36.28
N GLY A 877 81.85 -10.18 36.46
CA GLY A 877 81.35 -10.58 37.79
C GLY A 877 79.89 -10.25 38.19
N ARG A 878 79.04 -11.28 38.08
CA ARG A 878 77.90 -11.75 38.90
C ARG A 878 77.40 -10.96 40.15
N LYS A 879 76.04 -11.00 40.23
CA LYS A 879 75.10 -11.32 41.36
C LYS A 879 74.59 -10.22 42.32
N GLY A 880 73.25 -10.20 42.43
CA GLY A 880 72.47 -10.04 43.68
C GLY A 880 71.63 -8.76 43.76
N ARG A 881 70.32 -8.73 43.49
CA ARG A 881 69.09 -9.19 44.22
C ARG A 881 68.38 -8.06 45.00
N ASN A 882 67.07 -7.97 44.75
CA ASN A 882 65.96 -7.39 45.54
C ASN A 882 65.52 -5.91 45.34
N SER A 883 64.54 -5.74 44.43
CA SER A 883 63.17 -5.16 44.56
C SER A 883 62.72 -4.56 45.92
N PRO A 884 61.70 -3.65 46.02
CA PRO A 884 60.45 -3.65 45.21
C PRO A 884 59.78 -2.29 44.87
N SER A 885 58.90 -2.28 43.85
CA SER A 885 57.55 -1.65 43.90
C SER A 885 56.78 -1.79 42.57
N GLU A 886 55.64 -2.48 42.70
CA GLU A 886 54.38 -2.51 41.92
C GLU A 886 53.90 -1.15 41.38
N GLU A 887 52.97 -0.98 40.44
CA GLU A 887 52.24 -1.79 39.45
C GLU A 887 51.48 -0.76 38.57
N LYS A 888 51.33 -1.01 37.26
CA LYS A 888 50.05 -0.77 36.56
C LYS A 888 50.01 -1.57 35.27
N LYS A 889 49.19 -2.63 35.30
CA LYS A 889 48.95 -3.65 34.26
C LYS A 889 48.28 -3.05 33.01
N VAL A 890 48.86 -3.35 31.85
CA VAL A 890 48.21 -3.31 30.52
C VAL A 890 47.92 -4.75 30.11
N LYS A 891 46.71 -5.02 29.59
CA LYS A 891 46.22 -6.34 29.14
C LYS A 891 47.12 -6.93 28.03
N PRO A 892 47.38 -8.26 28.01
CA PRO A 892 48.11 -8.89 26.93
C PRO A 892 47.24 -9.05 25.68
N ARG A 893 47.81 -8.72 24.53
CA ARG A 893 47.27 -8.99 23.20
C ARG A 893 47.68 -10.41 22.84
N ILE A 894 46.71 -11.30 22.62
CA ILE A 894 46.94 -12.68 22.19
C ILE A 894 47.36 -12.63 20.72
N GLU A 895 48.63 -12.93 20.43
CA GLU A 895 49.07 -13.25 19.07
C GLU A 895 48.74 -14.72 18.81
N ILE A 896 47.82 -14.95 17.86
CA ILE A 896 47.44 -16.28 17.39
C ILE A 896 48.47 -16.66 16.32
N SER A 897 49.17 -17.79 16.51
CA SER A 897 50.09 -18.34 15.51
C SER A 897 49.35 -18.62 14.20
N ASP A 898 49.99 -18.35 13.06
CA ASP A 898 49.45 -18.56 11.71
C ASP A 898 48.90 -19.99 11.51
N ASP A 899 49.46 -20.99 12.19
CA ASP A 899 49.00 -22.39 12.15
C ASP A 899 47.60 -22.58 12.74
N THR A 900 47.26 -21.82 13.78
CA THR A 900 45.92 -21.84 14.40
C THR A 900 44.88 -21.17 13.50
N PHE A 901 45.26 -20.13 12.75
CA PHE A 901 44.37 -19.45 11.82
C PHE A 901 44.03 -20.32 10.59
N ILE A 902 45.02 -21.07 10.09
CA ILE A 902 44.81 -22.05 9.01
C ILE A 902 43.88 -23.18 9.47
N LEU A 903 44.02 -23.66 10.71
CA LEU A 903 43.13 -24.69 11.26
C LEU A 903 41.67 -24.22 11.35
N PHE A 904 41.43 -22.95 11.74
CA PHE A 904 40.08 -22.37 11.74
C PHE A 904 39.49 -22.22 10.33
N LEU A 905 40.31 -21.87 9.34
CA LEU A 905 39.87 -21.80 7.94
C LEU A 905 39.47 -23.18 7.40
N VAL A 906 40.29 -24.21 7.64
CA VAL A 906 40.00 -25.58 7.20
C VAL A 906 38.75 -26.14 7.88
N MET A 907 38.59 -25.91 9.18
CA MET A 907 37.38 -26.27 9.93
C MET A 907 36.13 -25.55 9.39
N GLY A 908 36.26 -24.27 9.01
CA GLY A 908 35.19 -23.49 8.40
C GLY A 908 34.75 -24.06 7.05
N PHE A 909 35.70 -24.39 6.17
CA PHE A 909 35.38 -25.02 4.88
C PHE A 909 34.75 -26.41 5.03
N ALA A 910 35.21 -27.21 6.00
CA ALA A 910 34.62 -28.51 6.30
C ALA A 910 33.16 -28.39 6.78
N LEU A 911 32.86 -27.42 7.65
CA LEU A 911 31.50 -27.15 8.12
C LEU A 911 30.56 -26.71 6.99
N VAL A 912 31.03 -25.86 6.07
CA VAL A 912 30.25 -25.44 4.90
C VAL A 912 29.98 -26.62 3.97
N ALA A 913 30.97 -27.48 3.75
CA ALA A 913 30.80 -28.68 2.92
C ALA A 913 29.76 -29.65 3.51
N ILE A 914 29.76 -29.85 4.83
CA ILE A 914 28.77 -30.68 5.53
C ILE A 914 27.37 -30.07 5.41
N LEU A 915 27.23 -28.77 5.58
CA LEU A 915 25.96 -28.06 5.40
C LEU A 915 25.43 -28.19 3.97
N CYS A 916 26.29 -28.05 2.96
CA CYS A 916 25.91 -28.27 1.57
C CYS A 916 25.47 -29.71 1.33
N ALA A 917 26.16 -30.70 1.91
CA ALA A 917 25.78 -32.10 1.79
C ALA A 917 24.41 -32.39 2.43
N VAL A 918 24.11 -31.84 3.61
CA VAL A 918 22.81 -31.98 4.27
C VAL A 918 21.69 -31.33 3.47
N VAL A 919 21.94 -30.14 2.90
CA VAL A 919 20.96 -29.46 2.03
C VAL A 919 20.69 -30.27 0.75
N ILE A 920 21.73 -30.80 0.11
CA ILE A 920 21.58 -31.66 -1.07
C ILE A 920 20.81 -32.93 -0.71
N GLN A 921 21.09 -33.54 0.44
CA GLN A 921 20.39 -34.74 0.88
C GLN A 921 18.90 -34.47 1.19
N TYR A 922 18.58 -33.31 1.76
CA TYR A 922 17.20 -32.88 2.02
C TYR A 922 16.37 -32.71 0.74
N PHE A 923 17.00 -32.26 -0.37
CA PHE A 923 16.36 -32.11 -1.68
C PHE A 923 16.29 -33.40 -2.50
N ILE A 924 17.00 -34.46 -2.11
CA ILE A 924 16.94 -35.76 -2.77
C ILE A 924 15.93 -36.69 -2.08
N ILE A 925 15.66 -36.47 -0.78
CA ILE A 925 14.77 -37.30 0.03
C ILE A 925 13.32 -36.76 0.07
N ASN A 926 13.11 -35.46 -0.18
CA ASN A 926 11.78 -34.85 -0.43
C ASN A 926 11.62 -34.51 -1.89
#